data_AF-A0A135VIJ6-F1
#
_entry.id   AF-A0A135VIJ6-F1
#
_cell.length_a   1.000
_cell.length_b   1.000
_cell.length_c   1.000
_cell.angle_alpha   90.00
_cell.angle_beta   90.00
_cell.angle_gamma   90.00
#
_symmetry.space_group_name_H-M   'P 1'
#
loop_
_entity.id
_entity.type
_entity.pdbx_description
1 polymer ?
#
loop_
_entity_poly.entity_id
_entity_poly.type
_entity_poly.pdbx_seq_one_letter_code
_entity_poly.pdbx_strand_id
1 'polypeptide(L)'
;MAAQPKITPIPSNAPPFAHEFTKRMRSRKDVAKKPSVRQTQSIPQLLSARFFRNGKLTLEDFLEAAIFTTYPPDQDIAREVAEDILLGREKIERTKADDKENEVQAVTTNQKQSDALQKVMDQIRREQELAKVIQEDKVQAGYDYLQDLHKNGDPKLYETATDYLTDGDIVLRGITSNQELKEIAGSILLDRAGVLTSQDIENSKTLDVLDEVCNISNAAEQLAAKAHRGDSDVEQEFSDLARRDSTTAARALRHIEEMDTLDEQTRQSLDKSLQNNLTDLSDAADYAAEMKRLPTNLNQHIQDTPNKYSLSDAAAFAEKIKKHTGYDIMDDLLNAYDEQYENGGHNNVDMRQLSDAARDNQSWDNLLKKEIKSLIQDANARSSPSDFLRSLVAQGMGLGTDLPSSHTQKEWSNAMQNLANAACDTSPTKTHLRNTVKQLSRMGQIPSKESIKKAGKRLGMSEAEILELLNPSYEVIKKLIEAGVSDFDRIHNLVSAAGLSHQQLRQLADMAAEKGNQSALGAIAHEDLHAALGTGAQGYGTRRFGQGYGAGSGDGSQPYDESRADMAFGGLLGGPATNIVRLWYSYRDQLPDELKQKLKDIARRLLIDLGMRYARQTMGSSMLGGIQESTTVRPFKIGDDMDLIDLEETIDSLLTQGRTSFKILETSDFLVTETYQGHRAFYWALDKSGSMNSAEKLGMLAISVMAGLYGIKRDDFGVVLFDSVTHVVKSIAEKNVSVDKVATDLLDARASGGTGGAESLKLALQNFEDTRAKEKILVFSTDMYLSDQAICEQLAERMKPLGIKMIILVPKSSYNPQAANNLAKKAHGVVLDIASIDELPTKLLRVTNY
;
A
#
# COMPACT_ATOMS: atom_id res chain seq x y z
N MET A 1 17.56 -51.06 10.80
CA MET A 1 16.55 -51.82 10.04
C MET A 1 15.63 -50.80 9.38
N ALA A 2 15.53 -50.79 8.04
CA ALA A 2 14.65 -49.86 7.33
C ALA A 2 13.20 -50.18 7.71
N ALA A 3 12.51 -49.24 8.38
CA ALA A 3 11.11 -49.40 8.75
C ALA A 3 10.29 -49.52 7.45
N GLN A 4 9.57 -50.64 7.30
CA GLN A 4 8.63 -50.78 6.19
C GLN A 4 7.53 -49.71 6.33
N PRO A 5 7.17 -48.98 5.26
CA PRO A 5 6.15 -47.94 5.32
C PRO A 5 4.81 -48.55 5.74
N LYS A 6 4.15 -47.93 6.74
CA LYS A 6 2.88 -48.42 7.32
C LYS A 6 1.72 -48.29 6.32
N ILE A 7 1.87 -47.43 5.32
CA ILE A 7 0.86 -47.15 4.29
C ILE A 7 1.37 -47.61 2.94
N THR A 8 0.63 -48.52 2.30
CA THR A 8 0.86 -48.92 0.90
C THR A 8 0.33 -47.81 -0.01
N PRO A 9 1.07 -47.37 -1.06
CA PRO A 9 0.64 -46.27 -1.93
C PRO A 9 -0.40 -46.76 -2.94
N ILE A 10 -1.60 -47.07 -2.44
CA ILE A 10 -2.78 -47.46 -3.21
C ILE A 10 -3.91 -46.45 -2.96
N PRO A 11 -4.81 -46.21 -3.92
CA PRO A 11 -5.85 -45.19 -3.80
C PRO A 11 -6.76 -45.34 -2.56
N SER A 12 -7.02 -46.58 -2.13
CA SER A 12 -7.83 -46.87 -0.94
C SER A 12 -7.22 -46.33 0.36
N ASN A 13 -5.92 -46.07 0.40
CA ASN A 13 -5.23 -45.52 1.57
C ASN A 13 -5.17 -43.99 1.58
N ALA A 14 -5.61 -43.31 0.51
CA ALA A 14 -5.60 -41.84 0.45
C ALA A 14 -6.56 -41.17 1.44
N PRO A 15 -7.82 -41.62 1.61
CA PRO A 15 -8.73 -41.06 2.62
C PRO A 15 -8.27 -41.24 4.08
N PRO A 16 -7.82 -42.43 4.55
CA PRO A 16 -7.34 -42.58 5.93
C PRO A 16 -6.05 -41.79 6.20
N PHE A 17 -5.13 -41.71 5.22
CA PHE A 17 -3.95 -40.85 5.31
C PHE A 17 -4.33 -39.37 5.46
N ALA A 18 -5.22 -38.85 4.62
CA ALA A 18 -5.65 -37.45 4.67
C ALA A 18 -6.35 -37.10 6.00
N HIS A 19 -7.14 -38.03 6.55
CA HIS A 19 -7.78 -37.86 7.85
C HIS A 19 -6.76 -37.82 9.00
N GLU A 20 -5.79 -38.73 9.00
CA GLU A 20 -4.75 -38.76 10.03
C GLU A 20 -3.83 -37.54 9.96
N PHE A 21 -3.44 -37.14 8.76
CA PHE A 21 -2.63 -35.95 8.50
C PHE A 21 -3.29 -34.68 9.01
N THR A 22 -4.54 -34.43 8.62
CA THR A 22 -5.29 -33.25 9.06
C THR A 22 -5.52 -33.25 10.57
N LYS A 23 -5.74 -34.41 11.19
CA LYS A 23 -5.86 -34.54 12.65
C LYS A 23 -4.55 -34.19 13.37
N ARG A 24 -3.40 -34.71 12.91
CA ARG A 24 -2.08 -34.43 13.51
C ARG A 24 -1.70 -32.94 13.36
N MET A 25 -1.88 -32.37 12.16
CA MET A 25 -1.64 -30.94 11.92
C MET A 25 -2.52 -30.03 12.78
N ARG A 26 -3.80 -30.37 13.02
CA ARG A 26 -4.69 -29.57 13.89
C ARG A 26 -4.34 -29.65 15.38
N SER A 27 -3.62 -30.69 15.79
CA SER A 27 -3.21 -30.92 17.19
C SER A 27 -1.91 -30.22 17.58
N ARG A 28 -1.11 -29.79 16.60
CA ARG A 28 0.13 -29.04 16.81
C ARG A 28 -0.15 -27.57 17.17
N LYS A 29 0.63 -27.03 18.10
CA LYS A 29 0.51 -25.64 18.58
C LYS A 29 1.26 -24.64 17.69
N ASP A 30 2.26 -25.13 16.97
CA ASP A 30 3.19 -24.40 16.09
C ASP A 30 2.68 -24.22 14.65
N VAL A 31 1.49 -24.73 14.33
CA VAL A 31 0.85 -24.52 13.02
C VAL A 31 0.13 -23.17 12.99
N ALA A 32 0.58 -22.27 12.10
CA ALA A 32 0.05 -20.91 11.98
C ALA A 32 -1.40 -20.90 11.51
N LYS A 33 -1.77 -21.78 10.56
CA LYS A 33 -3.13 -21.90 10.04
C LYS A 33 -3.64 -23.34 10.11
N LYS A 34 -4.51 -23.62 11.09
CA LYS A 34 -5.09 -24.95 11.27
C LYS A 34 -5.82 -25.42 9.99
N PRO A 35 -5.50 -26.62 9.47
CA PRO A 35 -6.02 -27.08 8.19
C PRO A 35 -7.53 -27.32 8.26
N SER A 36 -8.25 -26.94 7.20
CA SER A 36 -9.71 -27.04 7.11
C SER A 36 -10.18 -28.45 6.74
N VAL A 37 -11.46 -28.76 6.96
CA VAL A 37 -12.04 -30.06 6.56
C VAL A 37 -11.91 -30.30 5.05
N ARG A 38 -11.91 -29.23 4.23
CA ARG A 38 -11.71 -29.31 2.77
C ARG A 38 -10.36 -29.87 2.38
N GLN A 39 -9.32 -29.66 3.19
CA GLN A 39 -7.99 -30.23 2.93
C GLN A 39 -7.98 -31.77 3.00
N THR A 40 -8.85 -32.35 3.84
CA THR A 40 -9.09 -33.80 3.91
C THR A 40 -9.67 -34.37 2.61
N GLN A 41 -10.33 -33.53 1.80
CA GLN A 41 -10.88 -33.91 0.49
C GLN A 41 -9.90 -33.60 -0.65
N SER A 42 -9.15 -32.50 -0.56
CA SER A 42 -8.16 -32.10 -1.58
C SER A 42 -7.01 -33.08 -1.72
N ILE A 43 -6.52 -33.67 -0.63
CA ILE A 43 -5.43 -34.67 -0.67
C ILE A 43 -5.86 -35.92 -1.47
N PRO A 44 -7.00 -36.60 -1.17
CA PRO A 44 -7.48 -37.71 -1.98
C PRO A 44 -7.82 -37.34 -3.42
N GLN A 45 -8.34 -36.14 -3.69
CA GLN A 45 -8.62 -35.69 -5.05
C GLN A 45 -7.35 -35.54 -5.89
N LEU A 46 -6.30 -34.92 -5.33
CA LEU A 46 -5.01 -34.76 -6.01
C LEU A 46 -4.33 -36.11 -6.24
N LEU A 47 -4.38 -37.01 -5.27
CA LEU A 47 -3.87 -38.37 -5.40
C LEU A 47 -4.67 -39.19 -6.44
N SER A 48 -5.99 -39.05 -6.47
CA SER A 48 -6.83 -39.72 -7.48
C SER A 48 -6.49 -39.23 -8.90
N ALA A 49 -6.32 -37.92 -9.08
CA ALA A 49 -5.92 -37.35 -10.36
C ALA A 49 -4.53 -37.87 -10.82
N ARG A 50 -3.56 -37.98 -9.90
CA ARG A 50 -2.24 -38.56 -10.19
C ARG A 50 -2.31 -40.05 -10.50
N PHE A 51 -3.16 -40.80 -9.81
CA PHE A 51 -3.38 -42.22 -10.10
C PHE A 51 -4.00 -42.44 -11.48
N PHE A 52 -5.04 -41.68 -11.86
CA PHE A 52 -5.63 -41.78 -13.20
C PHE A 52 -4.66 -41.39 -14.31
N ARG A 53 -3.71 -40.48 -14.02
CA ARG A 53 -2.70 -40.05 -14.99
C ARG A 53 -1.54 -41.04 -15.14
N ASN A 54 -1.04 -41.60 -14.03
CA ASN A 54 0.21 -42.37 -13.99
C ASN A 54 -0.01 -43.88 -13.82
N GLY A 55 -1.24 -44.33 -13.54
CA GLY A 55 -1.61 -45.73 -13.31
C GLY A 55 -1.13 -46.33 -11.98
N LYS A 56 -0.33 -45.61 -11.20
CA LYS A 56 0.20 -46.00 -9.89
C LYS A 56 0.45 -44.77 -9.02
N LEU A 57 0.49 -44.97 -7.70
CA LEU A 57 0.92 -43.95 -6.73
C LEU A 57 2.23 -44.36 -6.08
N THR A 58 3.05 -43.39 -5.70
CA THR A 58 4.25 -43.57 -4.88
C THR A 58 4.04 -42.97 -3.49
N LEU A 59 4.96 -43.21 -2.56
CA LEU A 59 4.93 -42.56 -1.23
C LEU A 59 5.22 -41.05 -1.34
N GLU A 60 6.02 -40.65 -2.33
CA GLU A 60 6.32 -39.26 -2.64
C GLU A 60 5.08 -38.50 -3.10
N ASP A 61 4.18 -39.15 -3.85
CA ASP A 61 2.89 -38.56 -4.22
C ASP A 61 2.03 -38.18 -2.99
N PHE A 62 2.03 -39.02 -1.94
CA PHE A 62 1.31 -38.76 -0.69
C PHE A 62 1.92 -37.61 0.10
N LEU A 63 3.25 -37.53 0.13
CA LEU A 63 3.99 -36.46 0.79
C LEU A 63 3.80 -35.11 0.09
N GLU A 64 3.95 -35.07 -1.24
CA GLU A 64 3.71 -33.88 -2.04
C GLU A 64 2.26 -33.39 -1.95
N ALA A 65 1.29 -34.32 -1.98
CA ALA A 65 -0.11 -33.95 -1.86
C ALA A 65 -0.42 -33.30 -0.48
N ALA A 66 0.21 -33.76 0.59
CA ALA A 66 0.08 -33.16 1.91
C ALA A 66 0.73 -31.77 2.00
N ILE A 67 1.90 -31.58 1.38
CA ILE A 67 2.62 -30.30 1.36
C ILE A 67 1.88 -29.27 0.51
N PHE A 68 1.54 -29.59 -0.74
CA PHE A 68 0.93 -28.65 -1.68
C PHE A 68 -0.49 -28.22 -1.29
N THR A 69 -1.17 -29.01 -0.48
CA THR A 69 -2.49 -28.65 0.05
C THR A 69 -2.41 -27.87 1.37
N THR A 70 -1.21 -27.68 1.94
CA THR A 70 -0.98 -26.95 3.18
C THR A 70 -0.53 -25.50 2.91
N TYR A 71 -0.87 -24.59 3.84
CA TYR A 71 -0.50 -23.18 3.81
C TYR A 71 1.04 -23.00 3.73
N PRO A 72 1.59 -22.12 2.87
CA PRO A 72 3.03 -22.10 2.56
C PRO A 72 3.98 -22.02 3.76
N PRO A 73 3.74 -21.18 4.79
CA PRO A 73 4.57 -21.14 6.00
C PRO A 73 4.56 -22.42 6.86
N ASP A 74 3.52 -23.25 6.73
CA ASP A 74 3.35 -24.48 7.50
C ASP A 74 3.80 -25.73 6.69
N GLN A 75 4.40 -25.56 5.51
CA GLN A 75 4.78 -26.67 4.62
C GLN A 75 5.93 -27.54 5.15
N ASP A 76 6.86 -26.96 5.91
CA ASP A 76 7.93 -27.73 6.55
C ASP A 76 7.38 -28.63 7.67
N ILE A 77 6.43 -28.10 8.44
CA ILE A 77 5.69 -28.86 9.47
C ILE A 77 4.82 -29.95 8.81
N ALA A 78 4.19 -29.63 7.68
CA ALA A 78 3.40 -30.59 6.91
C ALA A 78 4.25 -31.75 6.38
N ARG A 79 5.47 -31.47 5.92
CA ARG A 79 6.42 -32.51 5.49
C ARG A 79 6.75 -33.44 6.65
N GLU A 80 7.13 -32.90 7.81
CA GLU A 80 7.45 -33.69 9.02
C GLU A 80 6.27 -34.60 9.42
N VAL A 81 5.07 -34.05 9.48
CA VAL A 81 3.87 -34.81 9.88
C VAL A 81 3.48 -35.87 8.85
N ALA A 82 3.63 -35.58 7.55
CA ALA A 82 3.36 -36.54 6.49
C ALA A 82 4.38 -37.69 6.50
N GLU A 83 5.67 -37.40 6.70
CA GLU A 83 6.72 -38.40 6.83
C GLU A 83 6.50 -39.30 8.04
N ASP A 84 6.14 -38.73 9.20
CA ASP A 84 5.85 -39.49 10.41
C ASP A 84 4.68 -40.46 10.23
N ILE A 85 3.65 -40.08 9.48
CA ILE A 85 2.51 -40.94 9.17
C ILE A 85 2.92 -42.06 8.19
N LEU A 86 3.65 -41.72 7.12
CA LEU A 86 4.08 -42.69 6.11
C LEU A 86 5.07 -43.72 6.69
N LEU A 87 5.96 -43.28 7.59
CA LEU A 87 6.95 -44.11 8.28
C LEU A 87 6.40 -44.81 9.54
N GLY A 88 5.18 -44.48 9.97
CA GLY A 88 4.50 -45.15 11.08
C GLY A 88 5.02 -44.81 12.47
N ARG A 89 5.62 -43.63 12.68
CA ARG A 89 6.09 -43.18 13.99
C ARG A 89 4.90 -42.78 14.87
N GLU A 90 4.75 -43.43 16.02
CA GLU A 90 3.68 -43.13 16.99
C GLU A 90 4.06 -41.98 17.92
N LYS A 91 3.07 -41.10 18.10
CA LYS A 91 2.92 -39.99 19.05
C LYS A 91 3.97 -39.90 20.17
N ILE A 92 4.96 -39.00 20.03
CA ILE A 92 5.72 -38.50 21.19
C ILE A 92 4.86 -37.43 21.87
N GLU A 93 4.18 -37.80 22.96
CA GLU A 93 3.57 -36.81 23.86
C GLU A 93 4.70 -36.04 24.54
N ARG A 94 4.95 -34.79 24.09
CA ARG A 94 5.73 -33.83 24.88
C ARG A 94 4.95 -33.55 26.16
N THR A 95 5.46 -34.08 27.27
CA THR A 95 4.94 -33.85 28.62
C THR A 95 5.01 -32.37 29.01
N LYS A 96 3.98 -31.93 29.73
CA LYS A 96 3.68 -30.56 30.18
C LYS A 96 4.71 -29.95 31.15
N ALA A 97 5.95 -29.72 30.71
CA ALA A 97 6.95 -28.98 31.48
C ALA A 97 7.28 -27.58 30.90
N ASP A 98 7.04 -27.33 29.61
CA ASP A 98 7.54 -26.11 28.95
C ASP A 98 6.51 -24.98 28.72
N ASP A 99 5.29 -25.11 29.25
CA ASP A 99 4.22 -24.12 29.06
C ASP A 99 3.90 -23.30 30.34
N LYS A 100 4.91 -23.06 31.18
CA LYS A 100 4.80 -22.21 32.38
C LYS A 100 5.61 -20.91 32.30
N GLU A 101 5.70 -20.29 31.12
CA GLU A 101 6.35 -18.96 31.03
C GLU A 101 5.59 -17.88 30.27
N ASN A 102 4.43 -18.14 29.65
CA ASN A 102 3.78 -17.13 28.79
C ASN A 102 2.33 -16.78 29.13
N GLU A 103 1.97 -16.72 30.40
CA GLU A 103 0.83 -15.92 30.84
C GLU A 103 1.16 -15.22 32.16
N VAL A 104 1.37 -13.90 32.09
CA VAL A 104 0.79 -12.85 32.94
C VAL A 104 1.73 -11.66 32.94
N GLN A 105 1.52 -10.69 32.03
CA GLN A 105 1.88 -9.30 32.30
C GLN A 105 0.90 -8.34 31.63
N ALA A 106 -0.10 -7.91 32.40
CA ALA A 106 -0.57 -6.53 32.41
C ALA A 106 -1.25 -6.29 33.77
N VAL A 107 -0.55 -5.65 34.70
CA VAL A 107 -0.92 -4.34 35.29
C VAL A 107 0.26 -3.84 36.12
N THR A 108 0.70 -2.67 35.70
CA THR A 108 1.75 -1.78 36.21
C THR A 108 1.47 -1.31 37.64
N THR A 109 2.51 -1.28 38.50
CA THR A 109 2.83 -0.33 39.60
C THR A 109 3.48 -1.03 40.79
N ASN A 110 4.77 -1.35 40.69
CA ASN A 110 5.72 -1.45 41.83
C ASN A 110 7.18 -1.62 41.33
N GLN A 111 7.52 -0.92 40.24
CA GLN A 111 8.71 -1.15 39.42
C GLN A 111 10.04 -0.62 39.98
N LYS A 112 10.09 -0.06 41.21
CA LYS A 112 11.35 0.44 41.80
C LYS A 112 11.88 -0.35 43.00
N GLN A 113 11.06 -1.15 43.68
CA GLN A 113 11.54 -2.04 44.74
C GLN A 113 11.74 -3.48 44.26
N SER A 114 10.96 -3.91 43.26
CA SER A 114 11.10 -5.24 42.65
C SER A 114 12.41 -5.40 41.88
N ASP A 115 12.91 -4.34 41.22
CA ASP A 115 14.08 -4.46 40.33
C ASP A 115 15.40 -4.67 41.10
N ALA A 116 15.49 -4.15 42.33
CA ALA A 116 16.63 -4.39 43.20
C ALA A 116 16.61 -5.80 43.79
N LEU A 117 15.42 -6.28 44.19
CA LEU A 117 15.27 -7.63 44.75
C LEU A 117 15.38 -8.70 43.66
N GLN A 118 14.91 -8.41 42.44
CA GLN A 118 15.05 -9.28 41.27
C GLN A 118 16.51 -9.36 40.82
N LYS A 119 17.24 -8.25 40.76
CA LYS A 119 18.69 -8.27 40.46
C LYS A 119 19.48 -9.04 41.51
N VAL A 120 19.15 -8.89 42.79
CA VAL A 120 19.79 -9.68 43.87
C VAL A 120 19.39 -11.15 43.78
N MET A 121 18.14 -11.48 43.46
CA MET A 121 17.68 -12.86 43.29
C MET A 121 18.21 -13.53 42.02
N ASP A 122 18.42 -12.78 40.94
CA ASP A 122 19.02 -13.26 39.69
C ASP A 122 20.54 -13.39 39.83
N GLN A 123 21.17 -12.51 40.61
CA GLN A 123 22.56 -12.65 41.02
C GLN A 123 22.75 -13.87 41.94
N ILE A 124 21.88 -14.06 42.94
CA ILE A 124 21.90 -15.24 43.82
C ILE A 124 21.58 -16.52 43.04
N ARG A 125 20.67 -16.49 42.05
CA ARG A 125 20.39 -17.66 41.21
C ARG A 125 21.53 -17.98 40.25
N ARG A 126 22.18 -16.98 39.65
CA ARG A 126 23.42 -17.20 38.87
C ARG A 126 24.54 -17.73 39.77
N GLU A 127 24.75 -17.16 40.95
CA GLU A 127 25.74 -17.64 41.91
C GLU A 127 25.41 -19.04 42.43
N GLN A 128 24.13 -19.41 42.61
CA GLN A 128 23.69 -20.74 43.05
C GLN A 128 23.68 -21.79 41.92
N GLU A 129 23.49 -21.39 40.65
CA GLU A 129 23.63 -22.26 39.49
C GLU A 129 25.10 -22.46 39.11
N LEU A 130 25.94 -21.42 39.23
CA LEU A 130 27.40 -21.53 39.15
C LEU A 130 27.92 -22.41 40.29
N ALA A 131 27.48 -22.23 41.53
CA ALA A 131 27.87 -23.06 42.68
C ALA A 131 27.48 -24.54 42.57
N LYS A 132 26.54 -24.91 41.67
CA LYS A 132 26.16 -26.31 41.41
C LYS A 132 27.03 -26.99 40.35
N VAL A 133 27.80 -26.24 39.57
CA VAL A 133 28.68 -26.74 38.50
C VAL A 133 30.17 -26.65 38.88
N ILE A 134 30.49 -25.90 39.93
CA ILE A 134 31.87 -25.71 40.39
C ILE A 134 32.37 -26.94 41.16
N GLN A 135 33.40 -27.58 40.64
CA GLN A 135 34.32 -28.35 41.46
C GLN A 135 35.09 -27.33 42.32
N GLU A 136 34.82 -27.24 43.63
CA GLU A 136 35.42 -26.24 44.56
C GLU A 136 36.96 -26.14 44.40
N ASP A 137 37.61 -27.27 44.13
CA ASP A 137 39.06 -27.36 43.92
C ASP A 137 39.55 -26.61 42.66
N LYS A 138 38.73 -26.53 41.58
CA LYS A 138 39.11 -25.88 40.32
C LYS A 138 38.94 -24.36 40.34
N VAL A 139 37.90 -23.86 41.01
CA VAL A 139 37.68 -22.41 41.15
C VAL A 139 38.71 -21.78 42.07
N GLN A 140 39.10 -22.47 43.15
CA GLN A 140 40.19 -21.99 44.00
C GLN A 140 41.51 -21.96 43.22
N ALA A 141 41.82 -23.00 42.44
CA ALA A 141 43.02 -23.03 41.60
C ALA A 141 43.03 -21.93 40.52
N GLY A 142 41.88 -21.64 39.90
CA GLY A 142 41.74 -20.54 38.94
C GLY A 142 41.86 -19.15 39.58
N TYR A 143 41.35 -18.98 40.80
CA TYR A 143 41.51 -17.74 41.56
C TYR A 143 42.95 -17.50 41.99
N ASP A 144 43.63 -18.54 42.46
CA ASP A 144 45.04 -18.48 42.85
C ASP A 144 45.93 -18.16 41.63
N TYR A 145 45.64 -18.75 40.47
CA TYR A 145 46.30 -18.43 39.20
C TYR A 145 46.04 -16.99 38.73
N LEU A 146 44.80 -16.48 38.80
CA LEU A 146 44.50 -15.09 38.44
C LEU A 146 45.27 -14.09 39.32
N GLN A 147 45.39 -14.37 40.62
CA GLN A 147 46.20 -13.54 41.52
C GLN A 147 47.70 -13.58 41.20
N ASP A 148 48.23 -14.74 40.78
CA ASP A 148 49.62 -14.87 40.36
C ASP A 148 49.87 -14.16 39.02
N LEU A 149 48.92 -14.26 38.07
CA LEU A 149 48.95 -13.56 36.78
C LEU A 149 48.98 -12.03 36.96
N HIS A 150 48.23 -11.48 37.93
CA HIS A 150 48.27 -10.05 38.27
C HIS A 150 49.56 -9.59 38.97
N LYS A 151 50.21 -10.47 39.74
CA LYS A 151 51.38 -10.12 40.57
C LYS A 151 52.73 -10.38 39.89
N ASN A 152 52.84 -11.50 39.18
CA ASN A 152 54.10 -12.04 38.64
C ASN A 152 53.99 -12.44 37.16
N GLY A 153 52.80 -12.36 36.55
CA GLY A 153 52.54 -12.77 35.17
C GLY A 153 53.03 -11.80 34.11
N ASP A 154 52.96 -12.24 32.84
CA ASP A 154 53.21 -11.37 31.69
C ASP A 154 52.04 -10.40 31.51
N PRO A 155 52.23 -9.09 31.71
CA PRO A 155 51.15 -8.11 31.62
C PRO A 155 50.53 -8.06 30.21
N LYS A 156 51.32 -8.36 29.16
CA LYS A 156 50.84 -8.38 27.78
C LYS A 156 49.92 -9.58 27.52
N LEU A 157 50.25 -10.74 28.08
CA LEU A 157 49.40 -11.92 27.98
C LEU A 157 48.06 -11.71 28.69
N TYR A 158 48.07 -11.08 29.86
CA TYR A 158 46.86 -10.74 30.59
C TYR A 158 45.98 -9.75 29.80
N GLU A 159 46.55 -8.66 29.31
CA GLU A 159 45.83 -7.66 28.51
C GLU A 159 45.20 -8.29 27.26
N THR A 160 45.98 -9.06 26.49
CA THR A 160 45.46 -9.78 25.32
C THR A 160 44.37 -10.80 25.68
N ALA A 161 44.51 -11.55 26.79
CA ALA A 161 43.50 -12.52 27.20
C ALA A 161 42.19 -11.85 27.61
N THR A 162 42.22 -10.64 28.18
CA THR A 162 41.03 -9.90 28.60
C THR A 162 40.13 -9.42 27.44
N ASP A 163 40.64 -9.38 26.22
CA ASP A 163 39.83 -9.13 25.01
C ASP A 163 38.87 -10.29 24.68
N TYR A 164 39.11 -11.48 25.24
CA TYR A 164 38.36 -12.71 24.96
C TYR A 164 37.74 -13.36 26.20
N LEU A 165 38.34 -13.20 27.37
CA LEU A 165 37.93 -13.82 28.63
C LEU A 165 37.82 -12.79 29.74
N THR A 166 36.75 -12.83 30.52
CA THR A 166 36.69 -12.02 31.76
C THR A 166 37.45 -12.70 32.90
N ASP A 167 37.85 -11.94 33.92
CA ASP A 167 38.41 -12.48 35.17
C ASP A 167 37.52 -13.58 35.76
N GLY A 168 36.19 -13.42 35.64
CA GLY A 168 35.21 -14.43 36.03
C GLY A 168 35.33 -15.72 35.22
N ASP A 169 35.56 -15.63 33.91
CA ASP A 169 35.73 -16.81 33.06
C ASP A 169 37.00 -17.59 33.39
N ILE A 170 38.11 -16.90 33.69
CA ILE A 170 39.38 -17.52 34.09
C ILE A 170 39.18 -18.35 35.38
N VAL A 171 38.49 -17.77 36.36
CA VAL A 171 38.20 -18.40 37.65
C VAL A 171 37.19 -19.53 37.53
N LEU A 172 36.07 -19.31 36.84
CA LEU A 172 34.97 -20.28 36.73
C LEU A 172 35.32 -21.49 35.87
N ARG A 173 36.18 -21.31 34.85
CA ARG A 173 36.71 -22.43 34.05
C ARG A 173 37.86 -23.16 34.73
N GLY A 174 38.40 -22.60 35.82
CA GLY A 174 39.48 -23.18 36.61
C GLY A 174 40.80 -23.23 35.85
N ILE A 175 41.13 -22.15 35.11
CA ILE A 175 42.37 -22.04 34.34
C ILE A 175 43.54 -21.93 35.31
N THR A 176 44.55 -22.79 35.17
CA THR A 176 45.64 -22.93 36.16
C THR A 176 47.03 -22.56 35.62
N SER A 177 47.15 -22.25 34.33
CA SER A 177 48.44 -21.95 33.71
C SER A 177 48.33 -21.00 32.51
N ASN A 178 49.44 -20.36 32.16
CA ASN A 178 49.54 -19.50 30.97
C ASN A 178 49.23 -20.28 29.68
N GLN A 179 49.63 -21.55 29.61
CA GLN A 179 49.36 -22.40 28.45
C GLN A 179 47.85 -22.64 28.28
N GLU A 180 47.17 -22.97 29.37
CA GLU A 180 45.72 -23.19 29.37
C GLU A 180 44.95 -21.89 29.08
N LEU A 181 45.44 -20.75 29.57
CA LEU A 181 44.88 -19.43 29.24
C LEU A 181 45.00 -19.12 27.75
N LYS A 182 46.18 -19.36 27.15
CA LYS A 182 46.43 -19.18 25.72
C LYS A 182 45.55 -20.08 24.87
N GLU A 183 45.44 -21.37 25.22
CA GLU A 183 44.62 -22.33 24.49
C GLU A 183 43.14 -21.93 24.48
N ILE A 184 42.59 -21.50 25.62
CA ILE A 184 41.18 -21.14 25.73
C ILE A 184 40.91 -19.79 25.05
N ALA A 185 41.71 -18.76 25.31
CA ALA A 185 41.55 -17.47 24.65
C ALA A 185 41.79 -17.58 23.13
N GLY A 186 42.78 -18.36 22.72
CA GLY A 186 43.09 -18.66 21.34
C GLY A 186 41.96 -19.40 20.63
N SER A 187 41.32 -20.37 21.28
CA SER A 187 40.14 -21.05 20.72
C SER A 187 38.97 -20.09 20.45
N ILE A 188 38.72 -19.13 21.36
CA ILE A 188 37.67 -18.12 21.19
C ILE A 188 38.02 -17.14 20.08
N LEU A 189 39.30 -16.79 19.92
CA LEU A 189 39.79 -15.98 18.81
C LEU A 189 39.55 -16.71 17.48
N LEU A 190 39.91 -18.00 17.39
CA LEU A 190 39.69 -18.81 16.18
C LEU A 190 38.21 -19.00 15.87
N ASP A 191 37.33 -19.06 16.87
CA ASP A 191 35.88 -19.06 16.66
C ASP A 191 35.37 -17.76 15.99
N ARG A 192 36.13 -16.67 16.06
CA ARG A 192 35.86 -15.39 15.36
C ARG A 192 36.44 -15.33 13.94
N ALA A 193 37.04 -16.42 13.43
CA ALA A 193 37.59 -16.49 12.08
C ALA A 193 36.58 -16.04 11.02
N GLY A 194 37.02 -15.18 10.10
CA GLY A 194 36.17 -14.57 9.07
C GLY A 194 35.73 -13.13 9.38
N VAL A 195 35.89 -12.66 10.62
CA VAL A 195 35.64 -11.26 11.02
C VAL A 195 36.73 -10.74 11.98
N LEU A 196 37.97 -11.19 11.82
CA LEU A 196 39.08 -10.79 12.70
C LEU A 196 39.46 -9.32 12.49
N THR A 197 39.70 -8.59 13.58
CA THR A 197 40.25 -7.24 13.55
C THR A 197 41.79 -7.27 13.48
N SER A 198 42.42 -6.14 13.16
CA SER A 198 43.88 -6.00 13.19
C SER A 198 44.44 -6.34 14.58
N GLN A 199 43.73 -5.94 15.64
CA GLN A 199 44.07 -6.29 17.02
C GLN A 199 43.97 -7.80 17.28
N ASP A 200 42.96 -8.47 16.74
CA ASP A 200 42.83 -9.93 16.88
C ASP A 200 44.01 -10.67 16.21
N ILE A 201 44.45 -10.21 15.04
CA ILE A 201 45.59 -10.80 14.34
C ILE A 201 46.90 -10.57 15.13
N GLU A 202 47.11 -9.41 15.73
CA GLU A 202 48.24 -9.19 16.65
C GLU A 202 48.16 -10.08 17.91
N ASN A 203 46.97 -10.16 18.49
CA ASN A 203 46.70 -10.96 19.68
C ASN A 203 46.98 -12.45 19.43
N SER A 204 46.78 -12.94 18.20
CA SER A 204 47.06 -14.34 17.83
C SER A 204 48.52 -14.75 18.05
N LYS A 205 49.48 -13.82 17.95
CA LYS A 205 50.90 -14.09 18.23
C LYS A 205 51.18 -14.23 19.72
N THR A 206 50.51 -13.44 20.56
CA THR A 206 50.63 -13.54 22.02
C THR A 206 49.95 -14.82 22.55
N LEU A 207 48.87 -15.25 21.91
CA LEU A 207 48.09 -16.45 22.25
C LEU A 207 48.62 -17.75 21.61
N ASP A 208 49.74 -17.70 20.90
CA ASP A 208 50.38 -18.84 20.21
C ASP A 208 49.49 -19.54 19.16
N VAL A 209 48.52 -18.83 18.57
CA VAL A 209 47.59 -19.34 17.54
C VAL A 209 47.81 -18.72 16.14
N LEU A 210 48.87 -17.93 15.96
CA LEU A 210 49.18 -17.24 14.69
C LEU A 210 49.28 -18.21 13.50
N ASP A 211 49.85 -19.40 13.69
CA ASP A 211 49.97 -20.41 12.62
C ASP A 211 48.61 -20.96 12.17
N GLU A 212 47.65 -21.01 13.07
CA GLU A 212 46.28 -21.43 12.79
C GLU A 212 45.53 -20.33 12.03
N VAL A 213 45.76 -19.05 12.40
CA VAL A 213 45.23 -17.89 11.67
C VAL A 213 45.78 -17.82 10.23
N CYS A 214 47.05 -18.16 10.02
CA CYS A 214 47.67 -18.26 8.69
C CYS A 214 47.03 -19.35 7.79
N ASN A 215 46.19 -20.23 8.34
CA ASN A 215 45.51 -21.30 7.61
C ASN A 215 43.97 -21.10 7.52
N ILE A 216 43.45 -19.94 7.95
CA ILE A 216 42.03 -19.59 7.84
C ILE A 216 41.64 -19.40 6.36
N SER A 217 40.39 -19.69 6.03
CA SER A 217 39.85 -19.58 4.67
C SER A 217 39.70 -18.14 4.15
N ASN A 218 39.61 -17.16 5.04
CA ASN A 218 39.52 -15.74 4.71
C ASN A 218 40.89 -15.24 4.23
N ALA A 219 40.99 -14.92 2.94
CA ALA A 219 42.25 -14.53 2.30
C ALA A 219 42.84 -13.21 2.86
N ALA A 220 42.02 -12.27 3.34
CA ALA A 220 42.52 -11.02 3.91
C ALA A 220 43.20 -11.24 5.27
N GLU A 221 42.55 -12.00 6.15
CA GLU A 221 43.05 -12.34 7.48
C GLU A 221 44.28 -13.24 7.38
N GLN A 222 44.24 -14.24 6.50
CA GLN A 222 45.37 -15.12 6.22
C GLN A 222 46.60 -14.34 5.79
N LEU A 223 46.45 -13.43 4.82
CA LEU A 223 47.57 -12.67 4.27
C LEU A 223 48.14 -11.68 5.28
N ALA A 224 47.28 -11.02 6.06
CA ALA A 224 47.69 -10.15 7.16
C ALA A 224 48.43 -10.92 8.28
N ALA A 225 47.98 -12.13 8.62
CA ALA A 225 48.65 -12.99 9.58
C ALA A 225 50.02 -13.48 9.09
N LYS A 226 50.14 -13.88 7.81
CA LYS A 226 51.42 -14.21 7.18
C LYS A 226 52.40 -13.02 7.16
N ALA A 227 51.89 -11.81 6.90
CA ALA A 227 52.66 -10.58 7.00
C ALA A 227 53.16 -10.34 8.45
N HIS A 228 52.32 -10.60 9.45
CA HIS A 228 52.69 -10.49 10.87
C HIS A 228 53.71 -11.57 11.32
N ARG A 229 53.66 -12.76 10.70
CA ARG A 229 54.64 -13.84 10.91
C ARG A 229 55.99 -13.54 10.25
N GLY A 230 56.00 -12.74 9.17
CA GLY A 230 57.20 -12.34 8.43
C GLY A 230 57.53 -13.28 7.26
N ASP A 231 56.50 -13.88 6.63
CA ASP A 231 56.69 -14.77 5.49
C ASP A 231 57.19 -14.01 4.25
N SER A 232 58.08 -14.63 3.47
CA SER A 232 58.73 -13.97 2.32
C SER A 232 57.89 -13.91 1.04
N ASP A 233 56.78 -14.65 0.97
CA ASP A 233 55.89 -14.78 -0.19
C ASP A 233 54.70 -13.81 -0.17
N VAL A 234 54.55 -13.01 0.89
CA VAL A 234 53.44 -12.08 1.12
C VAL A 234 53.24 -11.11 -0.04
N GLU A 235 54.32 -10.56 -0.63
CA GLU A 235 54.18 -9.64 -1.77
C GLU A 235 53.59 -10.32 -3.01
N GLN A 236 53.99 -11.56 -3.27
CA GLN A 236 53.51 -12.33 -4.42
C GLN A 236 52.04 -12.74 -4.20
N GLU A 237 51.71 -13.27 -3.02
CA GLU A 237 50.35 -13.65 -2.68
C GLU A 237 49.39 -12.44 -2.67
N PHE A 238 49.85 -11.28 -2.18
CA PHE A 238 49.09 -10.04 -2.23
C PHE A 238 48.82 -9.60 -3.68
N SER A 239 49.83 -9.66 -4.54
CA SER A 239 49.68 -9.29 -5.95
C SER A 239 48.68 -10.20 -6.68
N ASP A 240 48.70 -11.51 -6.37
CA ASP A 240 47.73 -12.46 -6.91
C ASP A 240 46.32 -12.25 -6.35
N LEU A 241 46.20 -11.88 -5.07
CA LEU A 241 44.93 -11.52 -4.45
C LEU A 241 44.36 -10.23 -5.06
N ALA A 242 45.17 -9.18 -5.20
CA ALA A 242 44.76 -7.90 -5.79
C ALA A 242 44.26 -8.04 -7.23
N ARG A 243 44.75 -9.02 -7.99
CA ARG A 243 44.27 -9.35 -9.33
C ARG A 243 42.93 -10.08 -9.36
N ARG A 244 42.64 -10.87 -8.32
CA ARG A 244 41.42 -11.71 -8.24
C ARG A 244 40.28 -10.98 -7.54
N ASP A 245 40.60 -10.27 -6.45
CA ASP A 245 39.67 -9.57 -5.58
C ASP A 245 40.35 -8.35 -4.95
N SER A 246 40.12 -7.20 -5.58
CA SER A 246 40.62 -5.89 -5.16
C SER A 246 40.14 -5.49 -3.76
N THR A 247 38.91 -5.84 -3.39
CA THR A 247 38.29 -5.44 -2.12
C THR A 247 38.90 -6.21 -0.95
N THR A 248 39.05 -7.53 -1.11
CA THR A 248 39.70 -8.38 -0.10
C THR A 248 41.18 -8.02 0.04
N ALA A 249 41.87 -7.68 -1.06
CA ALA A 249 43.23 -7.16 -1.00
C ALA A 249 43.33 -5.82 -0.26
N ALA A 250 42.37 -4.90 -0.45
CA ALA A 250 42.32 -3.64 0.29
C ALA A 250 42.16 -3.86 1.81
N ARG A 251 41.31 -4.82 2.22
CA ARG A 251 41.18 -5.20 3.64
C ARG A 251 42.48 -5.76 4.20
N ALA A 252 43.14 -6.66 3.45
CA ALA A 252 44.43 -7.21 3.85
C ALA A 252 45.47 -6.10 4.06
N LEU A 253 45.54 -5.14 3.12
CA LEU A 253 46.45 -4.01 3.21
C LEU A 253 46.14 -3.12 4.42
N ARG A 254 44.87 -2.85 4.71
CA ARG A 254 44.46 -2.10 5.91
C ARG A 254 44.97 -2.77 7.18
N HIS A 255 44.76 -4.08 7.32
CA HIS A 255 45.26 -4.83 8.49
C HIS A 255 46.79 -4.73 8.60
N ILE A 256 47.51 -4.89 7.49
CA ILE A 256 48.97 -4.76 7.44
C ILE A 256 49.44 -3.33 7.82
N GLU A 257 48.73 -2.29 7.37
CA GLU A 257 49.05 -0.90 7.70
C GLU A 257 48.77 -0.59 9.18
N GLU A 258 47.65 -1.06 9.73
CA GLU A 258 47.25 -0.84 11.12
C GLU A 258 48.17 -1.56 12.12
N MET A 259 48.67 -2.76 11.78
CA MET A 259 49.57 -3.54 12.63
C MET A 259 51.06 -3.17 12.50
N ASP A 260 51.40 -2.26 11.57
CA ASP A 260 52.78 -1.81 11.30
C ASP A 260 53.80 -2.94 11.05
N THR A 261 53.38 -4.05 10.43
CA THR A 261 54.18 -5.29 10.34
C THR A 261 55.26 -5.28 9.27
N LEU A 262 55.10 -4.46 8.23
CA LEU A 262 56.03 -4.34 7.11
C LEU A 262 56.67 -2.96 7.06
N ASP A 263 57.87 -2.87 6.49
CA ASP A 263 58.53 -1.59 6.28
C ASP A 263 57.75 -0.70 5.31
N GLU A 264 57.97 0.61 5.41
CA GLU A 264 57.21 1.62 4.66
C GLU A 264 57.36 1.45 3.14
N GLN A 265 58.53 1.00 2.65
CA GLN A 265 58.76 0.81 1.21
C GLN A 265 57.92 -0.35 0.66
N THR A 266 57.87 -1.46 1.39
CA THR A 266 57.06 -2.62 1.03
C THR A 266 55.56 -2.28 1.04
N ARG A 267 55.06 -1.59 2.07
CA ARG A 267 53.65 -1.15 2.13
C ARG A 267 53.25 -0.26 0.95
N GLN A 268 54.12 0.69 0.57
CA GLN A 268 53.89 1.55 -0.60
C GLN A 268 53.89 0.74 -1.92
N SER A 269 54.72 -0.30 -2.02
CA SER A 269 54.73 -1.21 -3.17
C SER A 269 53.42 -1.99 -3.30
N LEU A 270 52.91 -2.54 -2.19
CA LEU A 270 51.64 -3.26 -2.13
C LEU A 270 50.47 -2.34 -2.51
N ASP A 271 50.42 -1.14 -1.94
CA ASP A 271 49.39 -0.14 -2.25
C ASP A 271 49.37 0.23 -3.74
N LYS A 272 50.55 0.46 -4.32
CA LYS A 272 50.68 0.74 -5.76
C LYS A 272 50.24 -0.46 -6.61
N SER A 273 50.57 -1.67 -6.19
CA SER A 273 50.11 -2.90 -6.86
C SER A 273 48.58 -3.01 -6.83
N LEU A 274 47.96 -2.75 -5.68
CA LEU A 274 46.51 -2.74 -5.54
C LEU A 274 45.86 -1.70 -6.45
N GLN A 275 46.33 -0.46 -6.42
CA GLN A 275 45.79 0.62 -7.26
C GLN A 275 45.87 0.31 -8.76
N ASN A 276 46.95 -0.33 -9.22
CA ASN A 276 47.11 -0.73 -10.62
C ASN A 276 46.13 -1.82 -11.08
N ASN A 277 45.56 -2.61 -10.15
CA ASN A 277 44.62 -3.68 -10.45
C ASN A 277 43.15 -3.26 -10.29
N LEU A 278 42.85 -2.03 -9.84
CA LEU A 278 41.48 -1.50 -9.84
C LEU A 278 40.97 -1.37 -11.27
N THR A 279 39.82 -1.96 -11.58
CA THR A 279 39.31 -2.06 -12.97
C THR A 279 38.23 -1.05 -13.32
N ASP A 280 37.52 -0.54 -12.32
CA ASP A 280 36.44 0.43 -12.50
C ASP A 280 36.16 1.29 -11.25
N LEU A 281 35.10 2.10 -11.33
CA LEU A 281 34.69 3.00 -10.26
C LEU A 281 34.15 2.26 -9.02
N SER A 282 33.58 1.06 -9.18
CA SER A 282 33.14 0.25 -8.03
C SER A 282 34.36 -0.19 -7.22
N ASP A 283 35.37 -0.75 -7.89
CA ASP A 283 36.65 -1.13 -7.27
C ASP A 283 37.32 0.07 -6.58
N ALA A 284 37.32 1.23 -7.24
CA ALA A 284 37.86 2.47 -6.66
C ALA A 284 37.08 2.92 -5.41
N ALA A 285 35.76 2.73 -5.39
CA ALA A 285 34.92 3.04 -4.24
C ALA A 285 35.09 2.05 -3.08
N ASP A 286 35.31 0.77 -3.36
CA ASP A 286 35.68 -0.25 -2.37
C ASP A 286 37.06 0.04 -1.75
N TYR A 287 38.06 0.33 -2.59
CA TYR A 287 39.37 0.77 -2.13
C TYR A 287 39.27 2.00 -1.21
N ALA A 288 38.50 3.02 -1.62
CA ALA A 288 38.32 4.24 -0.83
C ALA A 288 37.59 3.98 0.51
N ALA A 289 36.66 3.02 0.53
CA ALA A 289 35.94 2.65 1.74
C ALA A 289 36.83 1.94 2.77
N GLU A 290 37.68 1.02 2.30
CA GLU A 290 38.58 0.25 3.18
C GLU A 290 39.80 1.06 3.62
N MET A 291 40.46 1.75 2.68
CA MET A 291 41.72 2.49 2.93
C MET A 291 41.51 3.93 3.39
N LYS A 292 40.28 4.47 3.33
CA LYS A 292 39.94 5.86 3.69
C LYS A 292 40.76 6.92 2.94
N ARG A 293 41.31 6.58 1.77
CA ARG A 293 42.06 7.48 0.87
C ARG A 293 41.66 7.23 -0.59
N LEU A 294 41.91 8.20 -1.46
CA LEU A 294 41.57 8.10 -2.88
C LEU A 294 42.66 7.35 -3.67
N PRO A 295 42.30 6.53 -4.67
CA PRO A 295 43.28 5.90 -5.55
C PRO A 295 43.84 6.91 -6.56
N THR A 296 45.11 6.77 -6.94
CA THR A 296 45.77 7.74 -7.85
C THR A 296 45.21 7.73 -9.27
N ASN A 297 44.60 6.62 -9.70
CA ASN A 297 43.97 6.43 -11.01
C ASN A 297 42.46 6.74 -11.03
N LEU A 298 41.91 7.38 -9.98
CA LEU A 298 40.47 7.67 -9.88
C LEU A 298 39.90 8.41 -11.11
N ASN A 299 40.62 9.40 -11.64
CA ASN A 299 40.15 10.19 -12.78
C ASN A 299 39.95 9.33 -14.05
N GLN A 300 40.75 8.29 -14.24
CA GLN A 300 40.59 7.36 -15.35
C GLN A 300 39.31 6.54 -15.20
N HIS A 301 39.04 6.06 -13.98
CA HIS A 301 37.82 5.30 -13.68
C HIS A 301 36.55 6.15 -13.82
N ILE A 302 36.60 7.43 -13.44
CA ILE A 302 35.51 8.39 -13.66
C ILE A 302 35.22 8.54 -15.15
N GLN A 303 36.25 8.69 -15.98
CA GLN A 303 36.11 8.83 -17.44
C GLN A 303 35.56 7.55 -18.10
N ASP A 304 35.88 6.36 -17.61
CA ASP A 304 35.36 5.11 -18.19
C ASP A 304 33.94 4.74 -17.71
N THR A 305 33.43 5.42 -16.67
CA THR A 305 32.16 5.11 -16.00
C THR A 305 30.92 5.21 -16.92
N PRO A 306 30.75 6.25 -17.76
CA PRO A 306 29.54 6.42 -18.57
C PRO A 306 29.22 5.27 -19.52
N ASN A 307 30.23 4.47 -19.91
CA ASN A 307 30.06 3.33 -20.80
C ASN A 307 29.73 2.02 -20.07
N LYS A 308 29.94 1.96 -18.75
CA LYS A 308 29.81 0.74 -17.94
C LYS A 308 28.62 0.76 -16.99
N TYR A 309 28.28 1.92 -16.44
CA TYR A 309 27.31 2.05 -15.35
C TYR A 309 26.21 3.06 -15.65
N SER A 310 25.04 2.87 -15.03
CA SER A 310 23.98 3.88 -15.00
C SER A 310 24.39 5.08 -14.13
N LEU A 311 23.83 6.26 -14.40
CA LEU A 311 24.13 7.45 -13.59
C LEU A 311 23.75 7.25 -12.11
N SER A 312 22.71 6.48 -11.80
CA SER A 312 22.33 6.16 -10.43
C SER A 312 23.36 5.27 -9.72
N ASP A 313 23.91 4.26 -10.40
CA ASP A 313 24.95 3.40 -9.81
C ASP A 313 26.24 4.21 -9.60
N ALA A 314 26.62 5.04 -10.57
CA ALA A 314 27.75 5.94 -10.46
C ALA A 314 27.60 6.93 -9.29
N ALA A 315 26.39 7.48 -9.08
CA ALA A 315 26.09 8.34 -7.95
C ALA A 315 26.20 7.59 -6.60
N ALA A 316 25.79 6.32 -6.54
CA ALA A 316 25.96 5.50 -5.35
C ALA A 316 27.43 5.25 -5.01
N PHE A 317 28.28 5.02 -6.02
CA PHE A 317 29.73 4.90 -5.83
C PHE A 317 30.35 6.22 -5.37
N ALA A 318 29.92 7.35 -5.93
CA ALA A 318 30.36 8.68 -5.50
C ALA A 318 30.02 8.96 -4.02
N GLU A 319 28.80 8.64 -3.59
CA GLU A 319 28.38 8.78 -2.20
C GLU A 319 29.17 7.86 -1.25
N LYS A 320 29.48 6.64 -1.70
CA LYS A 320 30.34 5.72 -0.93
C LYS A 320 31.75 6.29 -0.74
N ILE A 321 32.36 6.87 -1.79
CA ILE A 321 33.67 7.53 -1.72
C ILE A 321 33.62 8.73 -0.79
N LYS A 322 32.61 9.60 -0.95
CA LYS A 322 32.40 10.79 -0.12
C LYS A 322 32.23 10.46 1.35
N LYS A 323 31.47 9.41 1.68
CA LYS A 323 31.23 8.97 3.05
C LYS A 323 32.53 8.58 3.78
N HIS A 324 33.48 7.95 3.09
CA HIS A 324 34.69 7.41 3.71
C HIS A 324 35.92 8.30 3.57
N THR A 325 35.98 9.16 2.54
CA THR A 325 37.13 10.04 2.25
C THR A 325 36.83 11.53 2.43
N GLY A 326 35.55 11.91 2.46
CA GLY A 326 35.10 13.31 2.47
C GLY A 326 35.15 14.00 1.10
N TYR A 327 35.64 13.33 0.05
CA TYR A 327 35.78 13.91 -1.29
C TYR A 327 34.55 13.61 -2.16
N ASP A 328 33.98 14.64 -2.78
CA ASP A 328 32.78 14.54 -3.61
C ASP A 328 33.17 14.57 -5.09
N ILE A 329 32.99 13.44 -5.79
CA ILE A 329 33.34 13.27 -7.21
C ILE A 329 32.15 13.46 -8.16
N MET A 330 30.97 13.81 -7.63
CA MET A 330 29.74 13.78 -8.43
C MET A 330 29.76 14.79 -9.57
N ASP A 331 30.38 15.96 -9.37
CA ASP A 331 30.51 16.96 -10.43
C ASP A 331 31.42 16.46 -11.56
N ASP A 332 32.50 15.76 -11.22
CA ASP A 332 33.41 15.15 -12.21
C ASP A 332 32.73 14.01 -12.99
N LEU A 333 31.88 13.23 -12.32
CA LEU A 333 31.06 12.21 -12.99
C LEU A 333 30.06 12.85 -13.96
N LEU A 334 29.33 13.88 -13.53
CA LEU A 334 28.39 14.59 -14.42
C LEU A 334 29.11 15.18 -15.64
N ASN A 335 30.33 15.70 -15.47
CA ASN A 335 31.17 16.14 -16.60
C ASN A 335 31.48 14.97 -17.56
N ALA A 336 31.89 13.81 -17.04
CA ALA A 336 32.21 12.64 -17.87
C ALA A 336 30.99 12.12 -18.64
N TYR A 337 29.82 12.05 -18.00
CA TYR A 337 28.56 11.67 -18.67
C TYR A 337 28.18 12.69 -19.76
N ASP A 338 28.38 14.00 -19.54
CA ASP A 338 28.10 15.03 -20.55
C ASP A 338 29.01 14.89 -21.78
N GLU A 339 30.31 14.69 -21.55
CA GLU A 339 31.32 14.51 -22.61
C GLU A 339 31.07 13.26 -23.46
N GLN A 340 30.64 12.16 -22.82
CA GLN A 340 30.46 10.86 -23.49
C GLN A 340 29.02 10.53 -23.87
N TYR A 341 28.08 11.45 -23.66
CA TYR A 341 26.66 11.23 -23.93
C TYR A 341 26.40 10.68 -25.35
N GLU A 342 27.01 11.30 -26.37
CA GLU A 342 26.87 10.91 -27.78
C GLU A 342 27.64 9.62 -28.14
N ASN A 343 28.63 9.23 -27.34
CA ASN A 343 29.51 8.07 -27.58
C ASN A 343 29.03 6.78 -26.89
N GLY A 344 27.80 6.76 -26.37
CA GLY A 344 27.21 5.59 -25.70
C GLY A 344 26.58 5.90 -24.34
N GLY A 345 26.95 7.03 -23.73
CA GLY A 345 26.44 7.44 -22.41
C GLY A 345 24.93 7.68 -22.36
N HIS A 346 24.28 8.02 -23.48
CA HIS A 346 22.82 8.22 -23.54
C HIS A 346 22.01 6.99 -23.10
N ASN A 347 22.54 5.77 -23.23
CA ASN A 347 21.83 4.55 -22.80
C ASN A 347 21.80 4.39 -21.27
N ASN A 348 22.65 5.14 -20.57
CA ASN A 348 22.89 5.02 -19.14
C ASN A 348 22.43 6.25 -18.35
N VAL A 349 21.64 7.13 -18.98
CA VAL A 349 21.08 8.36 -18.39
C VAL A 349 19.57 8.39 -18.69
N ASP A 350 18.77 8.73 -17.68
CA ASP A 350 17.33 8.97 -17.87
C ASP A 350 16.84 10.16 -17.00
N MET A 351 15.60 10.60 -17.22
CA MET A 351 15.02 11.74 -16.47
C MET A 351 14.99 11.51 -14.95
N ARG A 352 14.71 10.29 -14.49
CA ARG A 352 14.64 10.00 -13.05
C ARG A 352 16.03 10.08 -12.44
N GLN A 353 17.01 9.47 -13.08
CA GLN A 353 18.41 9.53 -12.66
C GLN A 353 18.92 10.98 -12.62
N LEU A 354 18.59 11.79 -13.63
CA LEU A 354 18.95 13.22 -13.64
C LEU A 354 18.25 14.03 -12.53
N SER A 355 17.01 13.67 -12.17
CA SER A 355 16.32 14.29 -11.05
C SER A 355 16.98 13.96 -9.71
N ASP A 356 17.36 12.69 -9.52
CA ASP A 356 18.01 12.21 -8.28
C ASP A 356 19.45 12.76 -8.16
N ALA A 357 20.14 12.91 -9.30
CA ALA A 357 21.49 13.45 -9.41
C ALA A 357 21.56 14.97 -9.60
N ALA A 358 20.47 15.70 -9.32
CA ALA A 358 20.38 17.11 -9.64
C ALA A 358 21.42 17.96 -8.89
N ARG A 359 22.21 18.72 -9.63
CA ARG A 359 23.20 19.66 -9.10
C ARG A 359 23.20 20.96 -9.88
N ASP A 360 23.59 22.02 -9.19
CA ASP A 360 23.71 23.35 -9.78
C ASP A 360 25.04 23.48 -10.54
N ASN A 361 25.15 22.78 -11.68
CA ASN A 361 26.32 22.80 -12.54
C ASN A 361 25.93 22.72 -14.02
N GLN A 362 26.84 23.18 -14.89
CA GLN A 362 26.58 23.29 -16.34
C GLN A 362 26.40 21.93 -17.02
N SER A 363 27.10 20.90 -16.52
CA SER A 363 27.09 19.56 -17.12
C SER A 363 25.76 18.85 -16.91
N TRP A 364 25.14 19.04 -15.75
CA TRP A 364 23.77 18.59 -15.51
C TRP A 364 22.77 19.30 -16.42
N ASP A 365 22.87 20.63 -16.58
CA ASP A 365 22.00 21.36 -17.52
C ASP A 365 22.13 20.85 -18.95
N ASN A 366 23.35 20.57 -19.39
CA ASN A 366 23.64 20.05 -20.72
C ASN A 366 23.06 18.64 -20.90
N LEU A 367 23.27 17.75 -19.93
CA LEU A 367 22.72 16.40 -19.92
C LEU A 367 21.20 16.41 -19.99
N LEU A 368 20.53 17.24 -19.18
CA LEU A 368 19.09 17.39 -19.22
C LEU A 368 18.62 17.87 -20.60
N LYS A 369 19.29 18.86 -21.19
CA LYS A 369 18.95 19.37 -22.54
C LYS A 369 19.14 18.31 -23.62
N LYS A 370 20.24 17.53 -23.56
CA LYS A 370 20.55 16.44 -24.49
C LYS A 370 19.52 15.31 -24.37
N GLU A 371 19.18 14.91 -23.16
CA GLU A 371 18.20 13.86 -22.87
C GLU A 371 16.80 14.24 -23.37
N ILE A 372 16.34 15.45 -23.06
CA ILE A 372 15.03 15.94 -23.55
C ILE A 372 14.99 15.99 -25.08
N LYS A 373 16.09 16.38 -25.73
CA LYS A 373 16.19 16.39 -27.19
C LYS A 373 16.15 14.97 -27.76
N SER A 374 16.85 14.01 -27.13
CA SER A 374 16.84 12.59 -27.50
C SER A 374 15.42 12.02 -27.39
N LEU A 375 14.74 12.22 -26.25
CA LEU A 375 13.36 11.77 -26.03
C LEU A 375 12.36 12.35 -27.05
N ILE A 376 12.54 13.61 -27.47
CA ILE A 376 11.75 14.23 -28.53
C ILE A 376 12.02 13.59 -29.90
N GLN A 377 13.27 13.22 -30.19
CA GLN A 377 13.62 12.53 -31.42
C GLN A 377 13.03 11.12 -31.46
N ASP A 378 13.16 10.38 -30.37
CA ASP A 378 12.61 9.03 -30.19
C ASP A 378 11.09 9.00 -30.30
N ALA A 379 10.41 10.05 -29.82
CA ALA A 379 8.97 10.18 -29.97
C ALA A 379 8.52 10.09 -31.43
N ASN A 380 9.30 10.62 -32.38
CA ASN A 380 8.96 10.60 -33.80
C ASN A 380 8.99 9.20 -34.42
N ALA A 381 9.74 8.26 -33.85
CA ALA A 381 9.79 6.88 -34.29
C ALA A 381 8.63 6.02 -33.75
N ARG A 382 7.84 6.55 -32.81
CA ARG A 382 6.73 5.83 -32.16
C ARG A 382 5.41 6.03 -32.91
N SER A 383 4.47 5.08 -32.71
CA SER A 383 3.12 5.12 -33.29
C SER A 383 2.26 6.27 -32.75
N SER A 384 2.47 6.71 -31.51
CA SER A 384 1.74 7.81 -30.86
C SER A 384 2.69 8.83 -30.21
N PRO A 385 3.36 9.70 -31.00
CA PRO A 385 4.38 10.62 -30.50
C PRO A 385 3.87 11.58 -29.41
N SER A 386 2.72 12.22 -29.65
CA SER A 386 2.12 13.20 -28.73
C SER A 386 1.73 12.57 -27.40
N ASP A 387 1.16 11.37 -27.41
CA ASP A 387 0.72 10.68 -26.20
C ASP A 387 1.90 10.25 -25.33
N PHE A 388 2.99 9.78 -25.97
CA PHE A 388 4.25 9.45 -25.29
C PHE A 388 4.84 10.68 -24.60
N LEU A 389 4.98 11.81 -25.32
CA LEU A 389 5.53 13.04 -24.75
C LEU A 389 4.68 13.59 -23.60
N ARG A 390 3.35 13.49 -23.67
CA ARG A 390 2.48 13.84 -22.53
C ARG A 390 2.73 12.98 -21.30
N SER A 391 2.96 11.68 -21.50
CA SER A 391 3.26 10.77 -20.39
C SER A 391 4.58 11.13 -19.70
N LEU A 392 5.59 11.56 -20.48
CA LEU A 392 6.85 12.06 -19.94
C LEU A 392 6.69 13.36 -19.16
N VAL A 393 5.89 14.31 -19.65
CA VAL A 393 5.58 15.55 -18.89
C VAL A 393 4.89 15.21 -17.56
N ALA A 394 3.92 14.28 -17.57
CA ALA A 394 3.25 13.85 -16.34
C ALA A 394 4.22 13.22 -15.33
N GLN A 395 5.16 12.39 -15.79
CA GLN A 395 6.21 11.80 -14.96
C GLN A 395 7.16 12.87 -14.42
N GLY A 396 7.64 13.77 -15.28
CA GLY A 396 8.60 14.80 -14.91
C GLY A 396 8.06 15.86 -13.95
N MET A 397 6.74 16.12 -13.95
CA MET A 397 6.12 17.00 -12.95
C MET A 397 6.19 16.42 -11.52
N GLY A 398 6.16 15.10 -11.36
CA GLY A 398 6.37 14.46 -10.05
C GLY A 398 7.82 14.57 -9.58
N LEU A 399 8.75 14.32 -10.49
CA LEU A 399 10.20 14.32 -10.21
C LEU A 399 10.74 15.72 -9.86
N GLY A 400 10.20 16.78 -10.45
CA GLY A 400 10.70 18.15 -10.25
C GLY A 400 10.39 18.79 -8.88
N THR A 401 9.61 18.13 -8.01
CA THR A 401 9.15 18.72 -6.74
C THR A 401 10.23 18.75 -5.65
N ASP A 402 11.18 17.83 -5.69
CA ASP A 402 12.21 17.65 -4.66
C ASP A 402 13.61 18.14 -5.11
N LEU A 403 13.68 18.93 -6.18
CA LEU A 403 14.96 19.43 -6.71
C LEU A 403 15.63 20.44 -5.75
N PRO A 404 16.96 20.37 -5.58
CA PRO A 404 17.67 21.00 -4.48
C PRO A 404 17.83 22.53 -4.61
N SER A 405 17.78 23.09 -5.82
CA SER A 405 18.03 24.52 -6.06
C SER A 405 16.96 25.18 -6.93
N SER A 406 16.81 26.50 -6.80
CA SER A 406 15.88 27.27 -7.65
C SER A 406 16.31 27.28 -9.12
N HIS A 407 17.62 27.18 -9.40
CA HIS A 407 18.15 27.06 -10.75
C HIS A 407 17.75 25.72 -11.39
N THR A 408 18.00 24.60 -10.70
CA THR A 408 17.64 23.25 -11.18
C THR A 408 16.14 23.10 -11.38
N GLN A 409 15.31 23.65 -10.48
CA GLN A 409 13.85 23.70 -10.65
C GLN A 409 13.43 24.48 -11.90
N LYS A 410 14.10 25.60 -12.20
CA LYS A 410 13.81 26.42 -13.37
C LYS A 410 14.19 25.72 -14.67
N GLU A 411 15.40 25.16 -14.74
CA GLU A 411 15.85 24.40 -15.93
C GLU A 411 15.00 23.13 -16.14
N TRP A 412 14.58 22.47 -15.07
CA TRP A 412 13.63 21.36 -15.14
C TRP A 412 12.27 21.79 -15.68
N SER A 413 11.72 22.91 -15.19
CA SER A 413 10.48 23.46 -15.74
C SER A 413 10.63 23.85 -17.22
N ASN A 414 11.78 24.39 -17.63
CA ASN A 414 12.06 24.70 -19.04
C ASN A 414 12.10 23.41 -19.89
N ALA A 415 12.71 22.34 -19.39
CA ALA A 415 12.71 21.02 -20.02
C ALA A 415 11.29 20.46 -20.18
N MET A 416 10.45 20.53 -19.14
CA MET A 416 9.06 20.09 -19.19
C MET A 416 8.23 20.93 -20.19
N GLN A 417 8.46 22.24 -20.22
CA GLN A 417 7.84 23.13 -21.19
C GLN A 417 8.23 22.77 -22.64
N ASN A 418 9.48 22.37 -22.87
CA ASN A 418 9.94 21.91 -24.18
C ASN A 418 9.26 20.61 -24.61
N LEU A 419 9.11 19.63 -23.71
CA LEU A 419 8.34 18.41 -23.97
C LEU A 419 6.87 18.71 -24.26
N ALA A 420 6.25 19.62 -23.50
CA ALA A 420 4.86 20.06 -23.71
C ALA A 420 4.67 20.71 -25.09
N ASN A 421 5.62 21.56 -25.51
CA ASN A 421 5.63 22.16 -26.85
C ASN A 421 5.81 21.09 -27.94
N ALA A 422 6.72 20.14 -27.76
CA ALA A 422 6.93 19.03 -28.70
C ALA A 422 5.70 18.13 -28.81
N ALA A 423 4.98 17.87 -27.71
CA ALA A 423 3.75 17.10 -27.71
C ALA A 423 2.63 17.76 -28.55
N CYS A 424 2.54 19.09 -28.50
CA CYS A 424 1.65 19.87 -29.36
C CYS A 424 2.08 19.83 -30.83
N ASP A 425 3.37 20.09 -31.09
CA ASP A 425 3.93 20.12 -32.45
C ASP A 425 3.76 18.77 -33.18
N THR A 426 3.83 17.66 -32.45
CA THR A 426 3.70 16.28 -32.98
C THR A 426 2.27 15.73 -32.96
N SER A 427 1.26 16.52 -32.58
CA SER A 427 -0.14 16.08 -32.53
C SER A 427 -0.66 15.68 -33.93
N PRO A 428 -1.21 14.46 -34.13
CA PRO A 428 -1.56 13.96 -35.46
C PRO A 428 -2.86 14.53 -36.02
N THR A 429 -3.83 14.88 -35.16
CA THR A 429 -5.16 15.36 -35.58
C THR A 429 -5.61 16.55 -34.75
N LYS A 430 -6.61 17.29 -35.25
CA LYS A 430 -7.26 18.40 -34.53
C LYS A 430 -7.76 17.97 -33.15
N THR A 431 -8.38 16.79 -33.06
CA THR A 431 -8.90 16.23 -31.80
C THR A 431 -7.77 15.88 -30.84
N HIS A 432 -6.68 15.29 -31.33
CA HIS A 432 -5.50 15.02 -30.49
C HIS A 432 -4.88 16.31 -29.97
N LEU A 433 -4.72 17.35 -30.79
CA LEU A 433 -4.18 18.64 -30.35
C LEU A 433 -5.05 19.26 -29.24
N ARG A 434 -6.38 19.26 -29.39
CA ARG A 434 -7.31 19.76 -28.36
C ARG A 434 -7.15 18.99 -27.04
N ASN A 435 -7.09 17.66 -27.11
CA ASN A 435 -6.92 16.82 -25.93
C ASN A 435 -5.55 17.02 -25.28
N THR A 436 -4.48 17.15 -26.07
CA THR A 436 -3.12 17.40 -25.60
C THR A 436 -3.01 18.73 -24.86
N VAL A 437 -3.51 19.83 -25.43
CA VAL A 437 -3.53 21.14 -24.77
C VAL A 437 -4.36 21.10 -23.48
N LYS A 438 -5.53 20.45 -23.50
CA LYS A 438 -6.41 20.32 -22.31
C LYS A 438 -5.72 19.55 -21.18
N GLN A 439 -5.09 18.43 -21.49
CA GLN A 439 -4.40 17.61 -20.50
C GLN A 439 -3.17 18.32 -19.92
N LEU A 440 -2.35 18.93 -20.77
CA LEU A 440 -1.16 19.69 -20.34
C LEU A 440 -1.54 20.91 -19.48
N SER A 441 -2.62 21.63 -19.85
CA SER A 441 -3.17 22.72 -19.03
C SER A 441 -3.66 22.26 -17.65
N ARG A 442 -4.36 21.12 -17.57
CA ARG A 442 -4.76 20.51 -16.28
C ARG A 442 -3.56 20.13 -15.41
N MET A 443 -2.44 19.76 -16.03
CA MET A 443 -1.19 19.44 -15.35
C MET A 443 -0.40 20.70 -14.94
N GLY A 444 -0.85 21.91 -15.29
CA GLY A 444 -0.16 23.16 -14.97
C GLY A 444 0.97 23.55 -15.92
N GLN A 445 1.20 22.80 -17.00
CA GLN A 445 2.19 23.09 -18.04
C GLN A 445 1.49 23.48 -19.34
N ILE A 446 1.27 24.78 -19.56
CA ILE A 446 0.56 25.27 -20.74
C ILE A 446 1.52 25.35 -21.92
N PRO A 447 1.26 24.66 -23.05
CA PRO A 447 2.10 24.77 -24.25
C PRO A 447 2.17 26.22 -24.76
N SER A 448 3.30 26.59 -25.37
CA SER A 448 3.52 27.94 -25.85
C SER A 448 2.52 28.34 -26.93
N LYS A 449 2.18 29.64 -26.97
CA LYS A 449 1.24 30.19 -27.96
C LYS A 449 1.70 29.93 -29.41
N GLU A 450 3.01 29.93 -29.63
CA GLU A 450 3.60 29.69 -30.94
C GLU A 450 3.43 28.23 -31.39
N SER A 451 3.68 27.27 -30.49
CA SER A 451 3.50 25.84 -30.76
C SER A 451 2.04 25.51 -31.10
N ILE A 452 1.08 26.01 -30.31
CA ILE A 452 -0.36 25.80 -30.55
C ILE A 452 -0.78 26.40 -31.90
N LYS A 453 -0.33 27.62 -32.24
CA LYS A 453 -0.61 28.25 -33.55
C LYS A 453 -0.01 27.45 -34.71
N LYS A 454 1.23 27.00 -34.58
CA LYS A 454 1.94 26.24 -35.61
C LYS A 454 1.27 24.88 -35.85
N ALA A 455 0.97 24.13 -34.79
CA ALA A 455 0.26 22.86 -34.86
C ALA A 455 -1.17 23.02 -35.41
N GLY A 456 -1.91 24.03 -34.94
CA GLY A 456 -3.26 24.33 -35.40
C GLY A 456 -3.32 24.67 -36.89
N LYS A 457 -2.38 25.50 -37.39
CA LYS A 457 -2.25 25.80 -38.82
C LYS A 457 -1.90 24.54 -39.64
N ARG A 458 -0.95 23.73 -39.17
CA ARG A 458 -0.57 22.46 -39.82
C ARG A 458 -1.75 21.50 -39.98
N LEU A 459 -2.64 21.47 -38.99
CA LEU A 459 -3.82 20.59 -38.97
C LEU A 459 -5.06 21.22 -39.63
N GLY A 460 -4.95 22.40 -40.24
CA GLY A 460 -6.05 23.08 -40.92
C GLY A 460 -7.16 23.57 -39.99
N MET A 461 -6.84 23.91 -38.74
CA MET A 461 -7.79 24.55 -37.82
C MET A 461 -8.02 26.01 -38.23
N SER A 462 -9.25 26.49 -38.09
CA SER A 462 -9.58 27.89 -38.32
C SER A 462 -8.96 28.79 -37.25
N GLU A 463 -8.81 30.08 -37.55
CA GLU A 463 -8.27 31.05 -36.59
C GLU A 463 -9.09 31.11 -35.30
N ALA A 464 -10.42 30.94 -35.38
CA ALA A 464 -11.30 30.85 -34.23
C ALA A 464 -11.02 29.59 -33.38
N GLU A 465 -10.83 28.42 -34.01
CA GLU A 465 -10.49 27.18 -33.29
C GLU A 465 -9.10 27.22 -32.64
N ILE A 466 -8.15 27.96 -33.23
CA ILE A 466 -6.82 28.16 -32.64
C ILE A 466 -6.90 29.13 -31.46
N LEU A 467 -7.69 30.21 -31.59
CA LEU A 467 -7.92 31.17 -30.49
C LEU A 467 -8.68 30.51 -29.32
N GLU A 468 -9.62 29.62 -29.59
CA GLU A 468 -10.30 28.76 -28.59
C GLU A 468 -9.30 27.99 -27.73
N LEU A 469 -8.25 27.43 -28.34
CA LEU A 469 -7.19 26.70 -27.62
C LEU A 469 -6.24 27.61 -26.85
N LEU A 470 -6.07 28.85 -27.30
CA LEU A 470 -5.18 29.82 -26.69
C LEU A 470 -5.83 30.58 -25.53
N ASN A 471 -7.17 30.72 -25.54
CA ASN A 471 -7.92 31.45 -24.53
C ASN A 471 -9.43 31.11 -24.59
N PRO A 472 -9.98 30.29 -23.67
CA PRO A 472 -11.43 30.12 -23.54
C PRO A 472 -12.03 31.42 -22.98
N SER A 473 -12.29 32.38 -23.85
CA SER A 473 -12.76 33.73 -23.47
C SER A 473 -14.28 33.86 -23.62
N TYR A 474 -14.86 34.74 -22.80
CA TYR A 474 -16.28 35.12 -22.84
C TYR A 474 -16.81 35.40 -24.26
N GLU A 475 -16.02 36.11 -25.09
CA GLU A 475 -16.39 36.47 -26.47
C GLU A 475 -16.57 35.26 -27.39
N VAL A 476 -15.79 34.19 -27.18
CA VAL A 476 -15.91 32.96 -27.96
C VAL A 476 -17.21 32.24 -27.61
N ILE A 477 -17.50 32.10 -26.31
CA ILE A 477 -18.72 31.45 -25.84
C ILE A 477 -19.95 32.23 -26.32
N LYS A 478 -19.89 33.56 -26.22
CA LYS A 478 -20.93 34.46 -26.73
C LYS A 478 -21.22 34.22 -28.21
N LYS A 479 -20.18 34.22 -29.07
CA LYS A 479 -20.35 33.94 -30.51
C LYS A 479 -20.94 32.57 -30.81
N LEU A 480 -20.62 31.54 -30.02
CA LEU A 480 -21.19 30.20 -30.19
C LEU A 480 -22.69 30.17 -29.85
N ILE A 481 -23.09 30.87 -28.79
CA ILE A 481 -24.50 31.03 -28.42
C ILE A 481 -25.24 31.88 -29.48
N GLU A 482 -24.63 32.97 -29.97
CA GLU A 482 -25.19 33.79 -31.06
C GLU A 482 -25.41 32.98 -32.34
N ALA A 483 -24.47 32.10 -32.66
CA ALA A 483 -24.54 31.18 -33.81
C ALA A 483 -25.54 30.02 -33.61
N GLY A 484 -26.15 29.90 -32.43
CA GLY A 484 -27.16 28.88 -32.15
C GLY A 484 -26.60 27.47 -31.99
N VAL A 485 -25.33 27.31 -31.60
CA VAL A 485 -24.72 25.99 -31.39
C VAL A 485 -25.41 25.29 -30.22
N SER A 486 -26.04 24.14 -30.46
CA SER A 486 -26.83 23.39 -29.48
C SER A 486 -26.08 22.19 -28.88
N ASP A 487 -24.77 22.31 -28.70
CA ASP A 487 -23.90 21.26 -28.15
C ASP A 487 -23.61 21.53 -26.65
N PHE A 488 -24.31 20.80 -25.77
CA PHE A 488 -24.18 20.95 -24.32
C PHE A 488 -22.75 20.73 -23.85
N ASP A 489 -22.12 19.61 -24.24
CA ASP A 489 -20.78 19.25 -23.76
C ASP A 489 -19.76 20.29 -24.17
N ARG A 490 -19.84 20.77 -25.42
CA ARG A 490 -18.94 21.82 -25.92
C ARG A 490 -19.08 23.11 -25.13
N ILE A 491 -20.30 23.57 -24.87
CA ILE A 491 -20.54 24.83 -24.16
C ILE A 491 -20.17 24.69 -22.68
N HIS A 492 -20.58 23.60 -22.03
CA HIS A 492 -20.29 23.36 -20.62
C HIS A 492 -18.78 23.30 -20.36
N ASN A 493 -18.02 22.60 -21.20
CA ASN A 493 -16.55 22.56 -21.08
C ASN A 493 -15.90 23.95 -21.23
N LEU A 494 -16.40 24.80 -22.15
CA LEU A 494 -15.88 26.14 -22.35
C LEU A 494 -16.23 27.07 -21.19
N VAL A 495 -17.47 27.03 -20.72
CA VAL A 495 -17.95 27.86 -19.59
C VAL A 495 -17.20 27.48 -18.30
N SER A 496 -17.05 26.18 -18.01
CA SER A 496 -16.34 25.68 -16.84
C SER A 496 -14.85 26.06 -16.85
N ALA A 497 -14.21 26.03 -18.02
CA ALA A 497 -12.79 26.38 -18.15
C ALA A 497 -12.51 27.89 -18.15
N ALA A 498 -13.50 28.73 -18.46
CA ALA A 498 -13.32 30.16 -18.67
C ALA A 498 -13.32 31.00 -17.38
N GLY A 499 -13.76 30.45 -16.24
CA GLY A 499 -13.79 31.17 -14.96
C GLY A 499 -14.61 32.46 -14.98
N LEU A 500 -15.77 32.43 -15.66
CA LEU A 500 -16.60 33.60 -15.92
C LEU A 500 -17.27 34.16 -14.65
N SER A 501 -17.44 35.48 -14.59
CA SER A 501 -18.19 36.14 -13.51
C SER A 501 -19.71 35.93 -13.64
N HIS A 502 -20.45 36.06 -12.53
CA HIS A 502 -21.92 35.97 -12.52
C HIS A 502 -22.59 36.90 -13.56
N GLN A 503 -22.08 38.12 -13.74
CA GLN A 503 -22.61 39.06 -14.73
C GLN A 503 -22.40 38.57 -16.18
N GLN A 504 -21.24 37.97 -16.46
CA GLN A 504 -20.95 37.39 -17.77
C GLN A 504 -21.80 36.16 -18.03
N LEU A 505 -21.91 35.26 -17.06
CA LEU A 505 -22.79 34.09 -17.13
C LEU A 505 -24.25 34.51 -17.33
N ARG A 506 -24.68 35.58 -16.67
CA ARG A 506 -26.02 36.12 -16.82
C ARG A 506 -26.28 36.63 -18.24
N GLN A 507 -25.35 37.39 -18.82
CA GLN A 507 -25.48 37.86 -20.20
C GLN A 507 -25.52 36.69 -21.21
N LEU A 508 -24.70 35.67 -21.01
CA LEU A 508 -24.73 34.47 -21.86
C LEU A 508 -26.05 33.71 -21.70
N ALA A 509 -26.59 33.63 -20.48
CA ALA A 509 -27.87 32.97 -20.21
C ALA A 509 -29.07 33.74 -20.79
N ASP A 510 -29.06 35.08 -20.69
CA ASP A 510 -30.08 35.94 -21.30
C ASP A 510 -30.10 35.73 -22.83
N MET A 511 -28.93 35.73 -23.45
CA MET A 511 -28.78 35.46 -24.88
C MET A 511 -29.19 34.03 -25.26
N ALA A 512 -28.83 33.03 -24.46
CA ALA A 512 -29.25 31.65 -24.70
C ALA A 512 -30.77 31.50 -24.62
N ALA A 513 -31.42 32.17 -23.65
CA ALA A 513 -32.87 32.18 -23.50
C ALA A 513 -33.56 32.89 -24.69
N GLU A 514 -33.07 34.06 -25.12
CA GLU A 514 -33.58 34.78 -26.29
C GLU A 514 -33.50 33.95 -27.58
N LYS A 515 -32.46 33.12 -27.70
CA LYS A 515 -32.24 32.24 -28.85
C LYS A 515 -32.94 30.88 -28.74
N GLY A 516 -33.61 30.59 -27.61
CA GLY A 516 -34.21 29.27 -27.34
C GLY A 516 -33.18 28.14 -27.26
N ASN A 517 -31.92 28.44 -26.93
CA ASN A 517 -30.84 27.47 -26.88
C ASN A 517 -30.79 26.76 -25.52
N GLN A 518 -31.62 25.73 -25.39
CA GLN A 518 -31.76 24.91 -24.19
C GLN A 518 -30.41 24.30 -23.72
N SER A 519 -29.57 23.82 -24.65
CA SER A 519 -28.27 23.23 -24.34
C SER A 519 -27.31 24.24 -23.70
N ALA A 520 -27.24 25.45 -24.26
CA ALA A 520 -26.41 26.53 -23.72
C ALA A 520 -26.89 26.98 -22.34
N LEU A 521 -28.21 27.13 -22.18
CA LEU A 521 -28.80 27.54 -20.92
C LEU A 521 -28.57 26.49 -19.82
N GLY A 522 -28.70 25.20 -20.16
CA GLY A 522 -28.34 24.09 -19.28
C GLY A 522 -26.87 24.08 -18.91
N ALA A 523 -25.96 24.28 -19.87
CA ALA A 523 -24.52 24.33 -19.62
C ALA A 523 -24.12 25.44 -18.64
N ILE A 524 -24.79 26.60 -18.72
CA ILE A 524 -24.62 27.70 -17.77
C ILE A 524 -25.25 27.35 -16.41
N ALA A 525 -26.41 26.68 -16.39
CA ALA A 525 -27.09 26.28 -15.15
C ALA A 525 -26.26 25.30 -14.30
N HIS A 526 -25.39 24.50 -14.91
CA HIS A 526 -24.44 23.63 -14.18
C HIS A 526 -23.35 24.41 -13.43
N GLU A 527 -23.04 25.64 -13.86
CA GLU A 527 -22.06 26.51 -13.19
C GLU A 527 -22.73 27.54 -12.27
N ASP A 528 -23.81 28.18 -12.74
CA ASP A 528 -24.57 29.16 -11.96
C ASP A 528 -26.08 29.10 -12.31
N LEU A 529 -26.84 28.45 -11.42
CA LEU A 529 -28.28 28.28 -11.60
C LEU A 529 -29.04 29.62 -11.52
N HIS A 530 -28.58 30.58 -10.73
CA HIS A 530 -29.24 31.89 -10.65
C HIS A 530 -29.09 32.69 -11.94
N ALA A 531 -27.89 32.67 -12.53
CA ALA A 531 -27.64 33.28 -13.84
C ALA A 531 -28.52 32.65 -14.93
N ALA A 532 -28.63 31.32 -14.94
CA ALA A 532 -29.47 30.59 -15.89
C ALA A 532 -30.98 30.87 -15.70
N LEU A 533 -31.49 30.88 -14.47
CA LEU A 533 -32.91 31.11 -14.17
C LEU A 533 -33.35 32.56 -14.32
N GLY A 534 -32.41 33.49 -14.48
CA GLY A 534 -32.77 34.88 -14.56
C GLY A 534 -32.98 35.55 -13.20
N THR A 535 -32.58 34.90 -12.10
CA THR A 535 -32.77 35.38 -10.71
C THR A 535 -31.49 36.03 -10.15
N GLY A 536 -31.59 37.01 -9.25
CA GLY A 536 -30.42 37.67 -8.64
C GLY A 536 -29.78 36.81 -7.54
N ALA A 537 -28.44 36.80 -7.47
CA ALA A 537 -27.65 36.05 -6.49
C ALA A 537 -27.67 36.60 -5.05
N GLN A 538 -28.31 37.76 -4.82
CA GLN A 538 -28.52 38.31 -3.48
C GLN A 538 -29.86 37.85 -2.93
N GLY A 539 -29.83 37.14 -1.80
CA GLY A 539 -31.01 36.64 -1.11
C GLY A 539 -32.16 37.66 -1.05
N TYR A 540 -33.37 37.12 -1.12
CA TYR A 540 -34.64 37.84 -0.97
C TYR A 540 -34.70 38.53 0.41
N GLY A 541 -34.16 39.74 0.50
CA GLY A 541 -34.13 40.53 1.74
C GLY A 541 -34.01 42.05 1.56
N THR A 542 -33.68 42.55 0.37
CA THR A 542 -33.57 44.01 0.17
C THR A 542 -34.08 44.41 -1.20
N ARG A 543 -35.38 44.73 -1.27
CA ARG A 543 -35.88 45.68 -2.27
C ARG A 543 -35.13 47.00 -2.05
N ARG A 544 -34.22 47.35 -2.96
CA ARG A 544 -33.82 48.75 -3.15
C ARG A 544 -35.07 49.51 -3.60
N PHE A 545 -35.61 50.33 -2.70
CA PHE A 545 -36.48 51.44 -3.06
C PHE A 545 -35.77 52.30 -4.11
N GLY A 546 -36.29 52.29 -5.33
CA GLY A 546 -35.74 52.98 -6.50
C GLY A 546 -36.82 53.29 -7.51
N GLN A 547 -37.81 54.06 -7.07
CA GLN A 547 -38.58 55.07 -7.82
C GLN A 547 -38.73 54.88 -9.34
N GLY A 548 -39.87 54.30 -9.74
CA GLY A 548 -40.46 54.41 -11.07
C GLY A 548 -41.98 54.37 -10.94
N TYR A 549 -42.62 55.54 -10.96
CA TYR A 549 -44.08 55.67 -10.94
C TYR A 549 -44.68 55.05 -12.20
N GLY A 550 -45.47 53.99 -12.03
CA GLY A 550 -46.26 53.36 -13.07
C GLY A 550 -47.28 52.42 -12.44
N ALA A 551 -48.45 52.95 -12.11
CA ALA A 551 -49.56 52.20 -11.57
C ALA A 551 -50.07 51.16 -12.58
N GLY A 552 -50.00 49.90 -12.19
CA GLY A 552 -50.61 48.76 -12.87
C GLY A 552 -50.87 47.67 -11.84
N SER A 553 -52.08 47.67 -11.29
CA SER A 553 -52.65 46.55 -10.54
C SER A 553 -52.70 45.33 -11.46
N GLY A 554 -51.86 44.33 -11.17
CA GLY A 554 -51.74 43.08 -11.89
C GLY A 554 -51.56 41.92 -10.92
N ASP A 555 -52.54 41.04 -10.95
CA ASP A 555 -52.67 39.73 -10.33
C ASP A 555 -51.39 38.84 -10.43
N GLY A 556 -51.11 38.06 -9.38
CA GLY A 556 -50.34 36.80 -9.45
C GLY A 556 -48.98 36.71 -10.15
N SER A 557 -48.20 37.79 -10.33
CA SER A 557 -46.95 37.73 -11.10
C SER A 557 -45.88 36.84 -10.45
N GLN A 558 -45.63 35.66 -11.04
CA GLN A 558 -44.55 34.77 -10.62
C GLN A 558 -43.18 35.50 -10.67
N PRO A 559 -42.29 35.29 -9.67
CA PRO A 559 -41.04 36.02 -9.55
C PRO A 559 -39.93 35.61 -10.56
N TYR A 560 -40.27 34.81 -11.57
CA TYR A 560 -39.35 34.27 -12.57
C TYR A 560 -40.08 34.01 -13.90
N ASP A 561 -39.33 33.91 -15.00
CA ASP A 561 -39.85 33.56 -16.33
C ASP A 561 -39.99 32.03 -16.44
N GLU A 562 -41.24 31.55 -16.51
CA GLU A 562 -41.57 30.12 -16.56
C GLU A 562 -40.98 29.42 -17.79
N SER A 563 -41.02 30.06 -18.96
CA SER A 563 -40.48 29.52 -20.22
C SER A 563 -38.96 29.35 -20.13
N ARG A 564 -38.28 30.37 -19.58
CA ARG A 564 -36.84 30.30 -19.33
C ARG A 564 -36.48 29.24 -18.30
N ALA A 565 -37.24 29.15 -17.21
CA ALA A 565 -37.02 28.15 -16.18
C ALA A 565 -37.16 26.74 -16.77
N ASP A 566 -38.20 26.46 -17.54
CA ASP A 566 -38.41 25.17 -18.17
C ASP A 566 -37.30 24.81 -19.16
N MET A 567 -36.81 25.78 -19.94
CA MET A 567 -35.62 25.58 -20.78
C MET A 567 -34.36 25.27 -19.94
N ALA A 568 -34.13 25.98 -18.83
CA ALA A 568 -32.98 25.73 -17.97
C ALA A 568 -33.04 24.32 -17.36
N PHE A 569 -34.19 23.93 -16.81
CA PHE A 569 -34.41 22.60 -16.23
C PHE A 569 -34.34 21.48 -17.28
N GLY A 570 -34.89 21.71 -18.47
CA GLY A 570 -34.75 20.79 -19.59
C GLY A 570 -33.30 20.62 -20.02
N GLY A 571 -32.51 21.70 -20.00
CA GLY A 571 -31.09 21.69 -20.34
C GLY A 571 -30.20 21.01 -19.29
N LEU A 572 -30.57 21.06 -18.00
CA LEU A 572 -29.83 20.42 -16.91
C LEU A 572 -29.65 18.91 -17.15
N LEU A 573 -30.68 18.25 -17.68
CA LEU A 573 -30.67 16.81 -17.99
C LEU A 573 -29.60 16.40 -19.01
N GLY A 574 -29.04 17.34 -19.78
CA GLY A 574 -27.95 17.10 -20.71
C GLY A 574 -26.58 16.88 -20.04
N GLY A 575 -26.44 17.20 -18.75
CA GLY A 575 -25.17 17.12 -18.03
C GLY A 575 -25.02 15.95 -17.06
N PRO A 576 -23.87 15.87 -16.34
CA PRO A 576 -23.61 14.79 -15.39
C PRO A 576 -24.66 14.77 -14.27
N ALA A 577 -25.24 13.60 -14.02
CA ALA A 577 -26.25 13.43 -12.99
C ALA A 577 -25.75 13.79 -11.58
N THR A 578 -24.46 13.58 -11.31
CA THR A 578 -23.79 13.95 -10.04
C THR A 578 -23.86 15.45 -9.78
N ASN A 579 -23.71 16.28 -10.82
CA ASN A 579 -23.78 17.73 -10.72
C ASN A 579 -25.19 18.20 -10.31
N ILE A 580 -26.25 17.51 -10.73
CA ILE A 580 -27.62 17.91 -10.39
C ILE A 580 -27.91 17.67 -8.90
N VAL A 581 -27.41 16.57 -8.33
CA VAL A 581 -27.49 16.33 -6.89
C VAL A 581 -26.72 17.43 -6.14
N ARG A 582 -25.54 17.83 -6.64
CA ARG A 582 -24.77 18.96 -6.08
C ARG A 582 -25.56 20.27 -6.17
N LEU A 583 -26.15 20.59 -7.32
CA LEU A 583 -26.98 21.78 -7.53
C LEU A 583 -28.14 21.83 -6.53
N TRP A 584 -28.82 20.71 -6.28
CA TRP A 584 -29.87 20.65 -5.27
C TRP A 584 -29.38 21.12 -3.89
N TYR A 585 -28.30 20.54 -3.38
CA TYR A 585 -27.77 20.92 -2.06
C TYR A 585 -27.26 22.37 -2.03
N SER A 586 -26.78 22.91 -3.15
CA SER A 586 -26.34 24.30 -3.26
C SER A 586 -27.49 25.31 -3.25
N TYR A 587 -28.61 25.02 -3.92
CA TYR A 587 -29.65 26.02 -4.23
C TYR A 587 -31.02 25.77 -3.57
N ARG A 588 -31.28 24.61 -2.93
CA ARG A 588 -32.61 24.25 -2.36
C ARG A 588 -33.22 25.24 -1.37
N ASP A 589 -32.40 26.08 -0.74
CA ASP A 589 -32.81 27.09 0.25
C ASP A 589 -33.02 28.48 -0.37
N GLN A 590 -32.63 28.65 -1.64
CA GLN A 590 -32.63 29.92 -2.37
C GLN A 590 -33.69 29.95 -3.49
N LEU A 591 -34.30 28.80 -3.81
CA LEU A 591 -35.29 28.65 -4.87
C LEU A 591 -36.74 28.84 -4.37
N PRO A 592 -37.63 29.42 -5.18
CA PRO A 592 -39.08 29.42 -4.95
C PRO A 592 -39.64 28.00 -4.83
N ASP A 593 -40.74 27.80 -4.10
CA ASP A 593 -41.30 26.47 -3.81
C ASP A 593 -41.58 25.65 -5.07
N GLU A 594 -42.12 26.25 -6.13
CA GLU A 594 -42.40 25.56 -7.40
C GLU A 594 -41.11 25.04 -8.07
N LEU A 595 -40.10 25.91 -8.23
CA LEU A 595 -38.81 25.54 -8.84
C LEU A 595 -38.03 24.56 -7.96
N LYS A 596 -38.17 24.70 -6.65
CA LYS A 596 -37.60 23.79 -5.66
C LYS A 596 -38.20 22.39 -5.82
N GLN A 597 -39.52 22.26 -5.94
CA GLN A 597 -40.14 20.95 -6.18
C GLN A 597 -39.70 20.36 -7.54
N LYS A 598 -39.66 21.17 -8.61
CA LYS A 598 -39.14 20.73 -9.92
C LYS A 598 -37.70 20.19 -9.81
N LEU A 599 -36.79 20.93 -9.17
CA LEU A 599 -35.40 20.49 -8.98
C LEU A 599 -35.30 19.25 -8.09
N LYS A 600 -36.11 19.17 -7.02
CA LYS A 600 -36.16 18.03 -6.11
C LYS A 600 -36.55 16.75 -6.84
N ASP A 601 -37.55 16.82 -7.72
CA ASP A 601 -38.01 15.66 -8.49
C ASP A 601 -36.95 15.16 -9.47
N ILE A 602 -36.25 16.08 -10.14
CA ILE A 602 -35.14 15.74 -11.03
C ILE A 602 -33.99 15.13 -10.23
N ALA A 603 -33.58 15.77 -9.13
CA ALA A 603 -32.50 15.30 -8.27
C ALA A 603 -32.81 13.91 -7.69
N ARG A 604 -34.07 13.66 -7.27
CA ARG A 604 -34.53 12.37 -6.75
C ARG A 604 -34.36 11.25 -7.78
N ARG A 605 -34.87 11.46 -9.00
CA ARG A 605 -34.76 10.46 -10.09
C ARG A 605 -33.30 10.15 -10.41
N LEU A 606 -32.46 11.18 -10.50
CA LEU A 606 -31.04 11.03 -10.82
C LEU A 606 -30.23 10.41 -9.68
N LEU A 607 -30.56 10.73 -8.44
CA LEU A 607 -29.94 10.13 -7.26
C LEU A 607 -30.20 8.61 -7.22
N ILE A 608 -31.43 8.18 -7.53
CA ILE A 608 -31.78 6.76 -7.65
C ILE A 608 -30.97 6.08 -8.75
N ASP A 609 -30.89 6.70 -9.93
CA ASP A 609 -30.14 6.18 -11.07
C ASP A 609 -28.62 6.10 -10.82
N LEU A 610 -28.04 7.11 -10.15
CA LEU A 610 -26.64 7.09 -9.72
C LEU A 610 -26.37 5.94 -8.74
N GLY A 611 -27.23 5.75 -7.73
CA GLY A 611 -27.11 4.64 -6.79
C GLY A 611 -27.08 3.28 -7.50
N MET A 612 -27.99 3.06 -8.44
CA MET A 612 -28.01 1.84 -9.26
C MET A 612 -26.74 1.66 -10.10
N ARG A 613 -26.23 2.74 -10.71
CA ARG A 613 -25.01 2.71 -11.52
C ARG A 613 -23.77 2.35 -10.69
N TYR A 614 -23.56 2.99 -9.54
CA TYR A 614 -22.45 2.69 -8.64
C TYR A 614 -22.51 1.24 -8.12
N ALA A 615 -23.70 0.76 -7.77
CA ALA A 615 -23.90 -0.63 -7.36
C ALA A 615 -23.53 -1.62 -8.48
N ARG A 616 -24.03 -1.40 -9.70
CA ARG A 616 -23.71 -2.23 -10.88
C ARG A 616 -22.23 -2.25 -11.22
N GLN A 617 -21.60 -1.08 -11.23
CA GLN A 617 -20.19 -0.95 -11.59
C GLN A 617 -19.27 -1.64 -10.57
N THR A 618 -19.63 -1.63 -9.29
CA THR A 618 -18.79 -2.15 -8.22
C THR A 618 -19.04 -3.64 -7.92
N MET A 619 -20.30 -4.10 -7.99
CA MET A 619 -20.68 -5.46 -7.61
C MET A 619 -20.95 -6.41 -8.79
N GLY A 620 -21.08 -5.89 -10.02
CA GLY A 620 -21.31 -6.69 -11.22
C GLY A 620 -22.76 -7.20 -11.39
N SER A 621 -23.16 -7.45 -12.63
CA SER A 621 -24.55 -7.80 -12.98
C SER A 621 -25.02 -9.16 -12.43
N SER A 622 -24.13 -10.11 -12.19
CA SER A 622 -24.45 -11.46 -11.69
C SER A 622 -24.89 -11.48 -10.23
N MET A 623 -24.38 -10.56 -9.40
CA MET A 623 -24.81 -10.40 -8.01
C MET A 623 -26.14 -9.61 -7.89
N LEU A 624 -26.55 -8.91 -8.95
CA LEU A 624 -27.79 -8.12 -8.98
C LEU A 624 -29.04 -8.93 -9.41
N GLY A 625 -28.89 -10.19 -9.86
CA GLY A 625 -30.01 -11.05 -10.26
C GLY A 625 -29.80 -12.55 -9.97
N GLY A 626 -30.85 -13.25 -9.53
CA GLY A 626 -30.90 -14.71 -9.39
C GLY A 626 -30.31 -15.30 -8.10
N ILE A 627 -31.12 -16.11 -7.41
CA ILE A 627 -30.75 -16.94 -6.26
C ILE A 627 -29.62 -17.89 -6.70
N GLN A 628 -28.50 -17.94 -5.98
CA GLN A 628 -27.55 -19.03 -6.14
C GLN A 628 -27.92 -20.13 -5.16
N GLU A 629 -28.35 -21.27 -5.70
CA GLU A 629 -28.60 -22.51 -4.97
C GLU A 629 -27.26 -23.09 -4.47
N SER A 630 -27.20 -23.52 -3.21
CA SER A 630 -26.06 -24.30 -2.69
C SER A 630 -26.07 -25.70 -3.31
N THR A 631 -24.92 -26.36 -3.33
CA THR A 631 -24.82 -27.80 -3.64
C THR A 631 -25.10 -28.71 -2.43
N THR A 632 -25.53 -28.14 -1.29
CA THR A 632 -25.85 -28.89 -0.08
C THR A 632 -27.36 -29.04 0.09
N VAL A 633 -27.83 -30.27 0.25
CA VAL A 633 -29.24 -30.60 0.52
C VAL A 633 -29.43 -31.02 1.98
N ARG A 634 -30.62 -30.77 2.53
CA ARG A 634 -31.03 -31.27 3.86
C ARG A 634 -32.49 -31.71 3.87
N PRO A 635 -32.92 -32.55 4.84
CA PRO A 635 -34.34 -32.90 5.00
C PRO A 635 -35.23 -31.66 5.17
N PHE A 636 -36.38 -31.70 4.50
CA PHE A 636 -37.43 -30.69 4.55
C PHE A 636 -37.96 -30.54 5.98
N LYS A 637 -38.12 -29.29 6.41
CA LYS A 637 -38.74 -28.92 7.67
C LYS A 637 -39.96 -28.08 7.41
N ILE A 638 -40.97 -28.22 8.27
CA ILE A 638 -42.19 -27.41 8.22
C ILE A 638 -41.80 -25.92 8.33
N GLY A 639 -42.03 -25.16 7.26
CA GLY A 639 -41.63 -23.74 7.12
C GLY A 639 -40.62 -23.47 6.01
N ASP A 640 -40.05 -24.51 5.38
CA ASP A 640 -39.21 -24.37 4.19
C ASP A 640 -40.06 -24.05 2.94
N ASP A 641 -39.45 -23.31 2.01
CA ASP A 641 -40.08 -22.98 0.73
C ASP A 641 -40.18 -24.23 -0.15
N MET A 642 -41.36 -24.48 -0.72
CA MET A 642 -41.64 -25.67 -1.51
C MET A 642 -40.89 -25.67 -2.85
N ASP A 643 -40.55 -24.48 -3.36
CA ASP A 643 -39.82 -24.32 -4.63
C ASP A 643 -38.34 -24.74 -4.52
N LEU A 644 -37.85 -24.95 -3.30
CA LEU A 644 -36.47 -25.37 -3.02
C LEU A 644 -36.31 -26.90 -2.86
N ILE A 645 -37.38 -27.67 -3.04
CA ILE A 645 -37.33 -29.14 -2.97
C ILE A 645 -36.61 -29.68 -4.21
N ASP A 646 -35.48 -30.35 -4.00
CA ASP A 646 -34.74 -31.04 -5.04
C ASP A 646 -35.32 -32.45 -5.22
N LEU A 647 -36.16 -32.60 -6.23
CA LEU A 647 -36.83 -33.87 -6.52
C LEU A 647 -35.86 -34.96 -6.97
N GLU A 648 -34.77 -34.61 -7.66
CA GLU A 648 -33.81 -35.60 -8.16
C GLU A 648 -33.02 -36.20 -6.99
N GLU A 649 -32.44 -35.36 -6.13
CA GLU A 649 -31.67 -35.80 -4.97
C GLU A 649 -32.57 -36.51 -3.94
N THR A 650 -33.82 -36.07 -3.79
CA THR A 650 -34.84 -36.76 -2.99
C THR A 650 -35.06 -38.20 -3.49
N ILE A 651 -35.24 -38.38 -4.80
CA ILE A 651 -35.47 -39.70 -5.41
C ILE A 651 -34.22 -40.58 -5.25
N ASP A 652 -33.03 -40.04 -5.52
CA ASP A 652 -31.77 -40.79 -5.41
C ASP A 652 -31.47 -41.23 -3.97
N SER A 653 -31.76 -40.38 -2.97
CA SER A 653 -31.63 -40.75 -1.55
C SER A 653 -32.61 -41.86 -1.16
N LEU A 654 -33.86 -41.80 -1.61
CA LEU A 654 -34.86 -42.85 -1.36
C LEU A 654 -34.46 -44.18 -2.01
N LEU A 655 -33.93 -44.14 -3.24
CA LEU A 655 -33.44 -45.32 -3.95
C LEU A 655 -32.18 -45.89 -3.27
N THR A 656 -31.25 -45.05 -2.82
CA THR A 656 -30.03 -45.45 -2.10
C THR A 656 -30.35 -46.11 -0.76
N GLN A 657 -31.41 -45.67 -0.09
CA GLN A 657 -31.94 -46.31 1.11
C GLN A 657 -32.72 -47.61 0.82
N GLY A 658 -32.81 -48.03 -0.44
CA GLY A 658 -33.46 -49.28 -0.87
C GLY A 658 -34.98 -49.21 -0.96
N ARG A 659 -35.58 -48.00 -0.91
CA ARG A 659 -37.04 -47.84 -1.03
C ARG A 659 -37.44 -47.86 -2.50
N THR A 660 -38.13 -48.92 -2.92
CA THR A 660 -38.62 -49.11 -4.30
C THR A 660 -40.14 -48.85 -4.46
N SER A 661 -40.82 -48.55 -3.34
CA SER A 661 -42.26 -48.29 -3.28
C SER A 661 -42.51 -46.87 -2.74
N PHE A 662 -42.77 -45.90 -3.64
CA PHE A 662 -43.10 -44.50 -3.30
C PHE A 662 -44.49 -44.30 -2.69
N LYS A 663 -45.13 -45.35 -2.18
CA LYS A 663 -46.50 -45.29 -1.63
C LYS A 663 -46.58 -44.66 -0.23
N ILE A 664 -45.45 -44.57 0.48
CA ILE A 664 -45.36 -43.98 1.81
C ILE A 664 -44.15 -43.05 1.78
N LEU A 665 -44.40 -41.74 1.71
CA LEU A 665 -43.41 -40.68 1.81
C LEU A 665 -43.75 -39.84 3.04
N GLU A 666 -42.76 -39.65 3.92
CA GLU A 666 -42.84 -38.74 5.06
C GLU A 666 -42.31 -37.36 4.66
N THR A 667 -42.72 -36.30 5.36
CA THR A 667 -42.24 -34.95 5.05
C THR A 667 -40.73 -34.81 5.18
N SER A 668 -40.08 -35.62 6.03
CA SER A 668 -38.62 -35.68 6.18
C SER A 668 -37.91 -36.38 5.02
N ASP A 669 -38.64 -37.08 4.15
CA ASP A 669 -38.05 -37.77 3.00
C ASP A 669 -37.69 -36.78 1.87
N PHE A 670 -38.33 -35.61 1.82
CA PHE A 670 -38.01 -34.57 0.84
C PHE A 670 -36.72 -33.86 1.21
N LEU A 671 -35.81 -33.75 0.26
CA LEU A 671 -34.57 -33.00 0.37
C LEU A 671 -34.74 -31.62 -0.24
N VAL A 672 -34.35 -30.60 0.51
CA VAL A 672 -34.41 -29.19 0.14
C VAL A 672 -32.99 -28.70 -0.07
N THR A 673 -32.76 -28.03 -1.20
CA THR A 673 -31.51 -27.34 -1.48
C THR A 673 -31.33 -26.21 -0.47
N GLU A 674 -30.22 -26.22 0.27
CA GLU A 674 -29.90 -25.09 1.13
C GLU A 674 -29.70 -23.87 0.23
N THR A 675 -30.59 -22.88 0.32
CA THR A 675 -30.25 -21.57 -0.20
C THR A 675 -29.25 -20.93 0.77
N TYR A 676 -28.15 -20.39 0.24
CA TYR A 676 -27.35 -19.44 1.00
C TYR A 676 -28.23 -18.19 1.21
N GLN A 677 -29.08 -18.21 2.23
CA GLN A 677 -29.60 -16.98 2.80
C GLN A 677 -28.38 -16.15 3.23
N GLY A 678 -28.29 -14.93 2.70
CA GLY A 678 -27.22 -13.96 2.94
C GLY A 678 -26.77 -14.00 4.40
N HIS A 679 -25.59 -14.57 4.62
CA HIS A 679 -25.09 -14.82 5.97
C HIS A 679 -24.47 -13.58 6.62
N ARG A 680 -24.65 -12.40 6.02
CA ARG A 680 -24.05 -11.15 6.46
C ARG A 680 -25.14 -10.13 6.76
N ALA A 681 -24.97 -9.43 7.87
CA ALA A 681 -25.72 -8.24 8.21
C ALA A 681 -24.77 -7.05 8.22
N PHE A 682 -25.15 -6.00 7.51
CA PHE A 682 -24.41 -4.74 7.41
C PHE A 682 -25.22 -3.62 8.07
N TYR A 683 -24.56 -2.85 8.93
CA TYR A 683 -25.12 -1.64 9.48
C TYR A 683 -24.19 -0.47 9.18
N TRP A 684 -24.69 0.55 8.49
CA TRP A 684 -23.92 1.75 8.14
C TRP A 684 -24.33 2.92 9.01
N ALA A 685 -23.41 3.43 9.80
CA ALA A 685 -23.57 4.68 10.53
C ALA A 685 -22.67 5.73 9.86
N LEU A 686 -23.30 6.72 9.22
CA LEU A 686 -22.62 7.74 8.42
C LEU A 686 -22.77 9.12 9.06
N ASP A 687 -21.65 9.81 9.25
CA ASP A 687 -21.60 11.15 9.80
C ASP A 687 -22.20 12.18 8.85
N LYS A 688 -23.07 13.04 9.39
CA LYS A 688 -23.66 14.21 8.72
C LYS A 688 -23.51 15.49 9.56
N SER A 689 -22.47 15.58 10.38
CA SER A 689 -22.15 16.73 11.22
C SER A 689 -21.83 17.99 10.41
N GLY A 690 -21.59 19.11 11.10
CA GLY A 690 -21.33 20.40 10.47
C GLY A 690 -20.14 20.41 9.51
N SER A 691 -19.14 19.54 9.70
CA SER A 691 -18.01 19.39 8.78
C SER A 691 -18.41 18.78 7.42
N MET A 692 -19.60 18.16 7.36
CA MET A 692 -20.24 17.64 6.16
C MET A 692 -21.12 18.68 5.45
N ASN A 693 -21.18 19.94 5.93
CA ASN A 693 -21.99 21.00 5.34
C ASN A 693 -21.39 21.57 4.03
N SER A 694 -21.20 20.70 3.04
CA SER A 694 -20.93 21.09 1.66
C SER A 694 -21.81 20.28 0.71
N ALA A 695 -22.20 20.89 -0.41
CA ALA A 695 -23.07 20.26 -1.39
C ALA A 695 -22.48 18.96 -1.97
N GLU A 696 -21.15 18.93 -2.13
CA GLU A 696 -20.40 17.77 -2.59
C GLU A 696 -20.44 16.62 -1.57
N LYS A 697 -20.15 16.90 -0.29
CA LYS A 697 -20.11 15.87 0.76
C LYS A 697 -21.49 15.25 1.01
N LEU A 698 -22.53 16.08 1.14
CA LEU A 698 -23.91 15.57 1.30
C LEU A 698 -24.41 14.84 0.05
N GLY A 699 -24.04 15.33 -1.14
CA GLY A 699 -24.32 14.66 -2.41
C GLY A 699 -23.74 13.25 -2.47
N MET A 700 -22.44 13.13 -2.18
CA MET A 700 -21.75 11.83 -2.19
C MET A 700 -22.23 10.90 -1.07
N LEU A 701 -22.58 11.43 0.11
CA LEU A 701 -23.21 10.65 1.17
C LEU A 701 -24.56 10.09 0.73
N ALA A 702 -25.43 10.90 0.12
CA ALA A 702 -26.71 10.44 -0.40
C ALA A 702 -26.54 9.37 -1.49
N ILE A 703 -25.60 9.58 -2.43
CA ILE A 703 -25.26 8.58 -3.47
C ILE A 703 -24.78 7.28 -2.83
N SER A 704 -23.96 7.36 -1.78
CA SER A 704 -23.43 6.20 -1.05
C SER A 704 -24.54 5.36 -0.44
N VAL A 705 -25.48 5.99 0.27
CA VAL A 705 -26.63 5.29 0.87
C VAL A 705 -27.48 4.61 -0.20
N MET A 706 -27.76 5.30 -1.30
CA MET A 706 -28.54 4.75 -2.41
C MET A 706 -27.81 3.59 -3.09
N ALA A 707 -26.50 3.70 -3.27
CA ALA A 707 -25.68 2.62 -3.83
C ALA A 707 -25.69 1.39 -2.91
N GLY A 708 -25.62 1.57 -1.58
CA GLY A 708 -25.74 0.51 -0.59
C GLY A 708 -27.09 -0.21 -0.64
N LEU A 709 -28.20 0.54 -0.75
CA LEU A 709 -29.54 -0.04 -0.88
C LEU A 709 -29.68 -0.99 -2.08
N TYR A 710 -29.01 -0.68 -3.19
CA TYR A 710 -29.02 -1.52 -4.39
C TYR A 710 -27.97 -2.63 -4.36
N GLY A 711 -26.76 -2.35 -3.86
CA GLY A 711 -25.66 -3.31 -3.81
C GLY A 711 -25.87 -4.42 -2.77
N ILE A 712 -26.46 -4.08 -1.62
CA ILE A 712 -26.56 -4.97 -0.44
C ILE A 712 -27.98 -5.55 -0.34
N LYS A 713 -28.78 -5.52 -1.41
CA LYS A 713 -30.19 -5.93 -1.39
C LYS A 713 -30.41 -7.38 -0.91
N ARG A 714 -29.41 -8.26 -1.06
CA ARG A 714 -29.47 -9.68 -0.67
C ARG A 714 -29.11 -9.95 0.80
N ASP A 715 -28.41 -9.01 1.44
CA ASP A 715 -27.96 -9.13 2.83
C ASP A 715 -28.85 -8.28 3.74
N ASP A 716 -28.82 -8.56 5.04
CA ASP A 716 -29.54 -7.77 6.04
C ASP A 716 -28.87 -6.40 6.17
N PHE A 717 -29.57 -5.32 5.75
CA PHE A 717 -28.96 -4.00 5.64
C PHE A 717 -29.71 -2.93 6.44
N GLY A 718 -28.98 -2.24 7.31
CA GLY A 718 -29.43 -1.05 8.03
C GLY A 718 -28.52 0.15 7.77
N VAL A 719 -29.09 1.35 7.78
CA VAL A 719 -28.34 2.59 7.58
C VAL A 719 -28.94 3.74 8.37
N VAL A 720 -28.06 4.50 9.03
CA VAL A 720 -28.38 5.69 9.81
C VAL A 720 -27.43 6.84 9.49
N LEU A 721 -27.94 8.06 9.58
CA LEU A 721 -27.16 9.28 9.50
C LEU A 721 -27.09 9.92 10.88
N PHE A 722 -25.91 10.27 11.37
CA PHE A 722 -25.77 10.81 12.72
C PHE A 722 -25.02 12.16 12.75
N ASP A 723 -25.43 13.00 13.67
CA ASP A 723 -24.73 14.20 14.13
C ASP A 723 -24.94 14.32 15.65
N SER A 724 -25.57 15.38 16.18
CA SER A 724 -26.09 15.37 17.55
C SER A 724 -27.36 14.50 17.72
N VAL A 725 -28.06 14.20 16.63
CA VAL A 725 -29.27 13.35 16.59
C VAL A 725 -29.09 12.28 15.52
N THR A 726 -29.37 11.02 15.87
CA THR A 726 -29.32 9.92 14.89
C THR A 726 -30.65 9.84 14.13
N HIS A 727 -30.58 9.89 12.80
CA HIS A 727 -31.71 9.68 11.89
C HIS A 727 -31.63 8.29 11.26
N VAL A 728 -32.67 7.49 11.47
CA VAL A 728 -32.78 6.16 10.88
C VAL A 728 -33.29 6.29 9.45
N VAL A 729 -32.48 5.84 8.48
CA VAL A 729 -32.86 5.84 7.06
C VAL A 729 -33.50 4.51 6.69
N LYS A 730 -32.94 3.40 7.17
CA LYS A 730 -33.49 2.04 7.03
C LYS A 730 -33.03 1.18 8.19
N SER A 731 -33.96 0.48 8.84
CA SER A 731 -33.61 -0.55 9.83
C SER A 731 -33.35 -1.91 9.16
N ILE A 732 -32.57 -2.78 9.80
CA ILE A 732 -32.38 -4.17 9.36
C ILE A 732 -33.71 -4.93 9.36
N ALA A 733 -34.60 -4.67 10.33
CA ALA A 733 -35.91 -5.31 10.41
C ALA A 733 -36.83 -4.93 9.23
N GLU A 734 -36.60 -3.78 8.59
CA GLU A 734 -37.38 -3.30 7.47
C GLU A 734 -36.90 -3.93 6.14
N LYS A 735 -37.44 -5.11 5.82
CA LYS A 735 -37.06 -5.84 4.60
C LYS A 735 -37.37 -5.07 3.31
N ASN A 736 -38.48 -4.34 3.26
CA ASN A 736 -38.93 -3.62 2.07
C ASN A 736 -39.13 -2.13 2.38
N VAL A 737 -38.17 -1.30 2.02
CA VAL A 737 -38.27 0.17 2.12
C VAL A 737 -38.49 0.76 0.73
N SER A 738 -39.38 1.75 0.61
CA SER A 738 -39.57 2.51 -0.62
C SER A 738 -38.31 3.31 -0.95
N VAL A 739 -37.70 3.01 -2.09
CA VAL A 739 -36.48 3.67 -2.56
C VAL A 739 -36.73 5.17 -2.83
N ASP A 740 -37.89 5.52 -3.37
CA ASP A 740 -38.31 6.91 -3.57
C ASP A 740 -38.42 7.69 -2.27
N LYS A 741 -38.95 7.05 -1.21
CA LYS A 741 -39.02 7.66 0.12
C LYS A 741 -37.61 7.93 0.65
N VAL A 742 -36.71 6.95 0.60
CA VAL A 742 -35.34 7.12 1.08
C VAL A 742 -34.61 8.20 0.29
N ALA A 743 -34.73 8.23 -1.04
CA ALA A 743 -34.14 9.27 -1.86
C ALA A 743 -34.67 10.67 -1.47
N THR A 744 -35.96 10.78 -1.16
CA THR A 744 -36.57 12.04 -0.68
C THR A 744 -36.02 12.44 0.68
N ASP A 745 -35.98 11.51 1.63
CA ASP A 745 -35.48 11.74 2.99
C ASP A 745 -33.99 12.16 2.98
N LEU A 746 -33.18 11.55 2.11
CA LEU A 746 -31.78 11.91 1.91
C LEU A 746 -31.63 13.32 1.34
N LEU A 747 -32.42 13.69 0.32
CA LEU A 747 -32.37 15.03 -0.27
C LEU A 747 -32.81 16.14 0.70
N ASP A 748 -33.67 15.80 1.67
CA ASP A 748 -34.10 16.71 2.73
C ASP A 748 -33.11 16.74 3.92
N ALA A 749 -32.15 15.82 3.97
CA ALA A 749 -31.16 15.77 5.04
C ALA A 749 -30.32 17.05 5.08
N ARG A 750 -30.08 17.54 6.30
CA ARG A 750 -29.23 18.71 6.58
C ARG A 750 -28.10 18.29 7.48
N ALA A 751 -26.93 18.86 7.21
CA ALA A 751 -25.84 18.83 8.15
C ALA A 751 -26.19 19.72 9.35
N SER A 752 -25.92 19.25 10.57
CA SER A 752 -26.14 20.03 11.78
C SER A 752 -24.94 20.00 12.72
N GLY A 753 -24.93 20.86 13.74
CA GLY A 753 -23.79 21.00 14.64
C GLY A 753 -23.62 19.82 15.60
N GLY A 754 -22.37 19.44 15.85
CA GLY A 754 -21.97 18.36 16.76
C GLY A 754 -21.84 16.99 16.08
N THR A 755 -21.09 16.10 16.72
CA THR A 755 -20.82 14.74 16.22
C THR A 755 -20.92 13.77 17.39
N GLY A 756 -22.10 13.17 17.59
CA GLY A 756 -22.39 12.19 18.64
C GLY A 756 -22.62 10.80 18.05
N GLY A 757 -21.74 9.85 18.37
CA GLY A 757 -21.78 8.49 17.82
C GLY A 757 -22.61 7.50 18.65
N ALA A 758 -22.87 7.79 19.94
CA ALA A 758 -23.33 6.77 20.88
C ALA A 758 -24.69 6.17 20.53
N GLU A 759 -25.67 7.00 20.18
CA GLU A 759 -27.01 6.52 19.80
C GLU A 759 -26.97 5.70 18.50
N SER A 760 -26.09 6.04 17.55
CA SER A 760 -25.91 5.26 16.32
C SER A 760 -25.36 3.85 16.59
N LEU A 761 -24.41 3.73 17.53
CA LEU A 761 -23.83 2.44 17.96
C LEU A 761 -24.82 1.61 18.77
N LYS A 762 -25.64 2.26 19.60
CA LYS A 762 -26.71 1.61 20.37
C LYS A 762 -27.79 1.04 19.44
N LEU A 763 -28.20 1.81 18.44
CA LEU A 763 -29.13 1.33 17.40
C LEU A 763 -28.51 0.20 16.57
N ALA A 764 -27.21 0.25 16.28
CA ALA A 764 -26.52 -0.85 15.61
C ALA A 764 -26.61 -2.16 16.41
N LEU A 765 -26.31 -2.11 17.72
CA LEU A 765 -26.43 -3.27 18.62
C LEU A 765 -27.84 -3.86 18.59
N GLN A 766 -28.88 -3.01 18.68
CA GLN A 766 -30.28 -3.44 18.61
C GLN A 766 -30.63 -4.06 17.26
N ASN A 767 -30.25 -3.42 16.15
CA ASN A 767 -30.52 -3.95 14.81
C ASN A 767 -29.82 -5.29 14.56
N PHE A 768 -28.66 -5.51 15.20
CA PHE A 768 -27.96 -6.78 15.13
C PHE A 768 -28.57 -7.90 15.99
N GLU A 769 -29.46 -7.59 16.94
CA GLU A 769 -30.26 -8.57 17.67
C GLU A 769 -31.41 -9.12 16.81
N ASP A 770 -31.95 -8.30 15.91
CA ASP A 770 -33.07 -8.65 15.02
C ASP A 770 -32.68 -9.54 13.83
N THR A 771 -31.37 -9.70 13.56
CA THR A 771 -30.86 -10.51 12.45
C THR A 771 -30.32 -11.86 12.92
N ARG A 772 -30.57 -12.89 12.09
CA ARG A 772 -30.00 -14.24 12.23
C ARG A 772 -28.71 -14.43 11.43
N ALA A 773 -28.15 -13.36 10.85
CA ALA A 773 -26.91 -13.41 10.08
C ALA A 773 -25.75 -13.92 10.94
N LYS A 774 -24.91 -14.77 10.35
CA LYS A 774 -23.72 -15.36 11.01
C LYS A 774 -22.60 -14.34 11.14
N GLU A 775 -22.48 -13.45 10.16
CA GLU A 775 -21.51 -12.37 10.15
C GLU A 775 -22.23 -11.03 10.30
N LYS A 776 -21.72 -10.20 11.22
CA LYS A 776 -22.31 -8.90 11.54
C LYS A 776 -21.23 -7.84 11.39
N ILE A 777 -21.44 -6.86 10.52
CA ILE A 777 -20.44 -5.86 10.16
C ILE A 777 -21.03 -4.46 10.33
N LEU A 778 -20.46 -3.72 11.28
CA LEU A 778 -20.75 -2.31 11.48
C LEU A 778 -19.72 -1.46 10.72
N VAL A 779 -20.20 -0.59 9.85
CA VAL A 779 -19.37 0.44 9.22
C VAL A 779 -19.69 1.80 9.85
N PHE A 780 -18.67 2.46 10.37
CA PHE A 780 -18.77 3.73 11.08
C PHE A 780 -17.90 4.77 10.37
N SER A 781 -18.53 5.72 9.67
CA SER A 781 -17.83 6.71 8.84
C SER A 781 -17.89 8.10 9.49
N THR A 782 -16.76 8.64 9.96
CA THR A 782 -16.65 9.95 10.63
C THR A 782 -15.21 10.46 10.67
N ASP A 783 -15.01 11.75 10.95
CA ASP A 783 -13.71 12.35 11.23
C ASP A 783 -13.18 12.06 12.66
N MET A 784 -13.96 11.33 13.47
CA MET A 784 -13.61 10.89 14.83
C MET A 784 -13.44 12.04 15.85
N TYR A 785 -13.98 13.23 15.58
CA TYR A 785 -14.13 14.30 16.58
C TYR A 785 -15.45 14.14 17.35
N LEU A 786 -15.64 12.97 17.98
CA LEU A 786 -16.88 12.63 18.69
C LEU A 786 -16.98 13.37 20.05
N SER A 787 -18.14 13.96 20.33
CA SER A 787 -18.43 14.58 21.64
C SER A 787 -18.65 13.55 22.75
N ASP A 788 -19.00 12.31 22.39
CA ASP A 788 -19.37 11.20 23.27
C ASP A 788 -18.44 9.98 23.10
N GLN A 789 -17.17 10.22 22.76
CA GLN A 789 -16.16 9.19 22.48
C GLN A 789 -16.09 8.09 23.56
N ALA A 790 -16.08 8.46 24.84
CA ALA A 790 -15.98 7.49 25.93
C ALA A 790 -17.17 6.52 25.98
N ILE A 791 -18.38 7.01 25.66
CA ILE A 791 -19.59 6.19 25.61
C ILE A 791 -19.54 5.28 24.37
N CYS A 792 -19.05 5.80 23.24
CA CYS A 792 -18.85 5.01 22.02
C CYS A 792 -17.88 3.84 22.26
N GLU A 793 -16.79 4.07 22.98
CA GLU A 793 -15.82 3.04 23.34
C GLU A 793 -16.43 1.94 24.23
N GLN A 794 -17.27 2.31 25.20
CA GLN A 794 -18.01 1.34 26.03
C GLN A 794 -19.01 0.49 25.23
N LEU A 795 -19.71 1.11 24.27
CA LEU A 795 -20.64 0.39 23.38
C LEU A 795 -19.88 -0.53 22.42
N ALA A 796 -18.73 -0.09 21.92
CA ALA A 796 -17.84 -0.88 21.08
C ALA A 796 -17.32 -2.15 21.79
N GLU A 797 -16.98 -2.08 23.08
CA GLU A 797 -16.58 -3.27 23.85
C GLU A 797 -17.68 -4.34 23.88
N ARG A 798 -18.95 -3.94 23.90
CA ARG A 798 -20.11 -4.85 23.88
C ARG A 798 -20.31 -5.55 22.53
N MET A 799 -19.73 -5.02 21.45
CA MET A 799 -19.85 -5.60 20.10
C MET A 799 -19.04 -6.89 19.94
N LYS A 800 -17.90 -7.00 20.65
CA LYS A 800 -16.99 -8.16 20.60
C LYS A 800 -17.66 -9.50 20.96
N PRO A 801 -18.32 -9.66 22.12
CA PRO A 801 -18.96 -10.94 22.47
C PRO A 801 -20.11 -11.30 21.52
N LEU A 802 -20.67 -10.33 20.80
CA LEU A 802 -21.73 -10.53 19.82
C LEU A 802 -21.21 -10.88 18.42
N GLY A 803 -19.89 -10.95 18.23
CA GLY A 803 -19.26 -11.26 16.94
C GLY A 803 -19.43 -10.16 15.89
N ILE A 804 -19.70 -8.93 16.30
CA ILE A 804 -19.87 -7.79 15.40
C ILE A 804 -18.48 -7.21 15.06
N LYS A 805 -18.10 -7.24 13.78
CA LYS A 805 -16.86 -6.64 13.27
C LYS A 805 -17.11 -5.16 12.99
N MET A 806 -16.27 -4.27 13.52
CA MET A 806 -16.37 -2.83 13.28
C MET A 806 -15.33 -2.36 12.25
N ILE A 807 -15.76 -1.54 11.30
CA ILE A 807 -14.91 -0.89 10.30
C ILE A 807 -15.11 0.60 10.44
N ILE A 808 -14.05 1.32 10.76
CA ILE A 808 -14.07 2.77 10.91
C ILE A 808 -13.51 3.39 9.64
N LEU A 809 -14.32 4.17 8.94
CA LEU A 809 -13.90 4.91 7.74
C LEU A 809 -13.60 6.36 8.13
N VAL A 810 -12.37 6.81 7.85
CA VAL A 810 -11.90 8.15 8.20
C VAL A 810 -11.30 8.87 6.98
N PRO A 811 -11.44 10.20 6.85
CA PRO A 811 -10.75 10.96 5.80
C PRO A 811 -9.24 10.98 6.05
N LYS A 812 -8.42 10.73 5.03
CA LYS A 812 -6.96 10.57 5.14
C LYS A 812 -6.26 11.79 5.75
N SER A 813 -6.74 12.99 5.44
CA SER A 813 -6.08 14.27 5.78
C SER A 813 -6.63 14.97 7.02
N SER A 814 -7.77 14.55 7.57
CA SER A 814 -8.48 15.34 8.60
C SER A 814 -9.33 14.50 9.54
N TYR A 815 -8.71 13.70 10.41
CA TYR A 815 -9.40 12.93 11.45
C TYR A 815 -8.58 12.85 12.73
N ASN A 816 -9.20 12.43 13.83
CA ASN A 816 -8.49 12.15 15.09
C ASN A 816 -7.97 10.68 15.13
N PRO A 817 -6.66 10.43 14.92
CA PRO A 817 -6.13 9.07 14.86
C PRO A 817 -6.12 8.36 16.21
N GLN A 818 -6.00 9.09 17.32
CA GLN A 818 -6.03 8.47 18.65
C GLN A 818 -7.43 7.95 18.97
N ALA A 819 -8.46 8.78 18.75
CA ALA A 819 -9.86 8.38 18.94
C ALA A 819 -10.25 7.21 18.02
N ALA A 820 -9.85 7.24 16.75
CA ALA A 820 -10.08 6.16 15.78
C ALA A 820 -9.47 4.84 16.24
N ASN A 821 -8.18 4.86 16.61
CA ASN A 821 -7.46 3.67 17.03
C ASN A 821 -7.96 3.13 18.37
N ASN A 822 -8.34 3.99 19.30
CA ASN A 822 -8.92 3.55 20.58
C ASN A 822 -10.25 2.84 20.35
N LEU A 823 -11.16 3.42 19.58
CA LEU A 823 -12.46 2.82 19.26
C LEU A 823 -12.29 1.48 18.51
N ALA A 824 -11.39 1.44 17.51
CA ALA A 824 -11.09 0.21 16.78
C ALA A 824 -10.53 -0.89 17.70
N LYS A 825 -9.59 -0.56 18.60
CA LYS A 825 -9.04 -1.51 19.57
C LYS A 825 -10.12 -2.08 20.48
N LYS A 826 -11.04 -1.25 20.98
CA LYS A 826 -12.16 -1.68 21.84
C LYS A 826 -13.14 -2.59 21.11
N ALA A 827 -13.40 -2.34 19.83
CA ALA A 827 -14.30 -3.14 19.00
C ALA A 827 -13.63 -4.39 18.36
N HIS A 828 -12.31 -4.58 18.46
CA HIS A 828 -11.53 -5.44 17.55
C HIS A 828 -11.80 -5.14 16.07
N GLY A 829 -11.97 -3.86 15.76
CA GLY A 829 -12.22 -3.34 14.43
C GLY A 829 -10.96 -2.93 13.68
N VAL A 830 -11.18 -2.42 12.46
CA VAL A 830 -10.12 -1.87 11.59
C VAL A 830 -10.44 -0.43 11.22
N VAL A 831 -9.41 0.39 11.07
CA VAL A 831 -9.51 1.76 10.57
C VAL A 831 -9.06 1.76 9.11
N LEU A 832 -9.87 2.32 8.21
CA LEU A 832 -9.54 2.50 6.80
C LEU A 832 -9.66 3.99 6.46
N ASP A 833 -8.70 4.49 5.69
CA ASP A 833 -8.70 5.87 5.23
C ASP A 833 -9.50 6.04 3.94
N ILE A 834 -9.94 7.26 3.62
CA ILE A 834 -10.52 7.66 2.34
C ILE A 834 -9.77 8.89 1.83
N ALA A 835 -9.24 8.84 0.61
CA ALA A 835 -8.42 9.93 0.06
C ALA A 835 -9.26 11.13 -0.38
N SER A 836 -10.43 10.87 -0.98
CA SER A 836 -11.42 11.86 -1.39
C SER A 836 -12.84 11.40 -1.04
N ILE A 837 -13.75 12.33 -0.75
CA ILE A 837 -15.16 12.02 -0.50
C ILE A 837 -15.82 11.33 -1.71
N ASP A 838 -15.30 11.56 -2.92
CA ASP A 838 -15.77 10.91 -4.15
C ASP A 838 -15.59 9.39 -4.13
N GLU A 839 -14.63 8.89 -3.35
CA GLU A 839 -14.36 7.45 -3.21
C GLU A 839 -15.32 6.76 -2.25
N LEU A 840 -16.08 7.51 -1.44
CA LEU A 840 -16.93 6.97 -0.36
C LEU A 840 -17.92 5.89 -0.84
N PRO A 841 -18.72 6.07 -1.93
CA PRO A 841 -19.65 5.04 -2.39
C PRO A 841 -18.92 3.75 -2.77
N THR A 842 -17.82 3.88 -3.51
CA THR A 842 -17.04 2.74 -3.99
C THR A 842 -16.35 2.01 -2.85
N LYS A 843 -15.78 2.73 -1.87
CA LYS A 843 -15.16 2.11 -0.69
C LYS A 843 -16.18 1.39 0.18
N LEU A 844 -17.33 2.02 0.46
CA LEU A 844 -18.41 1.38 1.21
C LEU A 844 -18.86 0.09 0.53
N LEU A 845 -19.13 0.13 -0.78
CA LEU A 845 -19.53 -1.07 -1.53
C LEU A 845 -18.46 -2.15 -1.56
N ARG A 846 -17.17 -1.78 -1.74
CA ARG A 846 -16.05 -2.75 -1.74
C ARG A 846 -15.89 -3.43 -0.39
N VAL A 847 -16.03 -2.69 0.71
CA VAL A 847 -15.99 -3.24 2.07
C VAL A 847 -17.13 -4.24 2.29
N THR A 848 -18.27 -4.02 1.65
CA THR A 848 -19.42 -4.95 1.71
C THR A 848 -19.39 -6.08 0.68
N ASN A 849 -18.48 -6.04 -0.30
CA ASN A 849 -18.30 -7.08 -1.30
C ASN A 849 -17.36 -8.22 -0.83
N TYR A 850 -16.90 -8.18 0.41
CA TYR A 850 -15.91 -9.10 0.97
C TYR A 850 -16.50 -10.40 1.51
#